data_AF-A0A9D5Y1T6-F1
#
_entry.id   AF-A0A9D5Y1T6-F1
#
_cell.length_a   1.000
_cell.length_b   1.000
_cell.length_c   1.000
_cell.angle_alpha   90.00
_cell.angle_beta   90.00
_cell.angle_gamma   90.00
#
_symmetry.space_group_name_H-M   'P 1'
#
loop_
_entity.id
_entity.type
_entity.pdbx_description
1 polymer ?
#
loop_
_entity_poly.entity_id
_entity_poly.type
_entity_poly.pdbx_seq_one_letter_code
_entity_poly.pdbx_strand_id
1 'polypeptide(L)'
;MSTPDLFASPTPAPVPPASVIERIAALRAELDLHAHRYYVLDEPSIPDAEYDRLFKELQALEAAYPELLTPDSPTQRVGGKPLAQFASVRHRIPMLSIRTETDTEATGAQNFDLRVRKELALSESDPPVEYVAELKFDGLAMSLRYENGILVQAATRGDGEVGEDVTQNIRTIRQIPLRLPADAPPVLEVRGEVYMRRDEFEALNERQREKIAQGAKGEKTFVNPRNAAAGGVRQLDPAIAAQRRLSFFAYGVGEITPPGEGGPAFDTHFELLMTLKKWGFPVAAQTRLAQGATELIAFHQTIGQQRDQLPYDIDGVVYKVNSLALQRRMGFVSREPRWAVAHKYPAQEQLTTVQAIDIQVGRTGKLTPVAKLAPVFVGGVTVTNATLHNEDEARRKDVRVGDTVIVRRAGDVIPEVVSVRLDKRVPGAPQFSMPRQCPVCGSDAVREEGEADYRCTGGLFCAAQRKQAIWHFSQRTAMNIDGLGEELIDKLVETGLVKTPADLYKLRYDQLFGLQLKGNTTLQHQSVTNLLNAIDKSKHTELRKFIFALGIPHVGETTAKKLAEQFGELYCLRDASPAFLELLDDVGRETAISISLFFQQQHNRQVIDELIGSCEIKFIKSTKKNDPIKFEKLLKAIRQEEIKTLKNAGLSIEDGSLKGIGEKKYEQLANDFPTPKLLREAVAFNSKMPEFYKIFEKKLREEPWRTAVKQVEDFGFVWAAATPNFIETKKMQMSEKLRRILLSKTDMTDADINQLSEQEGWALVYAQGSLKAATKDNRFQVCFTGFGNSEKEELTLAAEQAHLKVVSSVTKDLQYLVAGENAGPAKLKKAQEQGTKVLSKADFFEFLETGELK
;
A
#
# COMPACT_ATOMS: atom_id res chain seq x y z
N MET A 1 -24.40 25.86 61.41
CA MET A 1 -24.36 25.22 60.08
C MET A 1 -24.96 26.21 59.09
N SER A 2 -24.13 26.84 58.26
CA SER A 2 -24.57 27.77 57.22
C SER A 2 -24.72 26.99 55.92
N THR A 3 -25.91 26.98 55.36
CA THR A 3 -26.22 26.34 54.08
C THR A 3 -25.40 27.01 52.97
N PRO A 4 -24.63 26.27 52.15
CA PRO A 4 -23.90 26.85 51.04
C PRO A 4 -24.88 27.32 49.96
N ASP A 5 -24.71 28.57 49.54
CA ASP A 5 -25.51 29.22 48.49
C ASP A 5 -25.22 28.57 47.13
N LEU A 6 -26.21 27.84 46.62
CA LEU A 6 -26.18 27.11 45.34
C LEU A 6 -26.19 28.05 44.11
N PHE A 7 -26.31 29.36 44.29
CA PHE A 7 -26.32 30.36 43.21
C PHE A 7 -25.14 31.34 43.26
N ALA A 8 -24.15 31.11 44.12
CA ALA A 8 -22.91 31.88 44.09
C ALA A 8 -22.22 31.67 42.73
N SER A 9 -22.02 32.76 41.98
CA SER A 9 -21.22 32.75 40.75
C SER A 9 -19.83 32.18 41.06
N PRO A 10 -19.22 31.35 40.20
CA PRO A 10 -17.91 30.79 40.49
C PRO A 10 -16.94 31.94 40.75
N THR A 11 -16.36 31.97 41.95
CA THR A 11 -15.28 32.91 42.26
C THR A 11 -14.22 32.73 41.17
N PRO A 12 -13.86 33.77 40.41
CA PRO A 12 -12.84 33.64 39.38
C PRO A 12 -11.58 33.08 40.04
N ALA A 13 -11.01 32.02 39.45
CA ALA A 13 -9.76 31.46 39.92
C ALA A 13 -8.74 32.60 40.08
N PRO A 14 -7.98 32.67 41.19
CA PRO A 14 -7.03 33.75 41.42
C PRO A 14 -6.08 33.80 40.23
N VAL A 15 -6.07 34.94 39.52
CA VAL A 15 -5.16 35.14 38.39
C VAL A 15 -3.73 35.01 38.91
N PRO A 16 -2.90 34.12 38.34
CA PRO A 16 -1.54 33.95 38.81
C PRO A 16 -0.78 35.29 38.76
N PRO A 17 0.00 35.64 39.80
CA PRO A 17 0.77 36.88 39.82
C PRO A 17 1.69 36.98 38.59
N ALA A 18 1.81 38.16 37.99
CA ALA A 18 2.68 38.38 36.83
C ALA A 18 4.13 37.93 37.09
N SER A 19 4.63 38.14 38.31
CA SER A 19 5.96 37.67 38.74
C SER A 19 6.12 36.15 38.73
N VAL A 20 5.05 35.38 38.96
CA VAL A 20 5.07 33.91 38.87
C VAL A 20 5.11 33.47 37.41
N ILE A 21 4.32 34.10 36.55
CA ILE A 21 4.30 33.81 35.10
C ILE A 21 5.69 34.06 34.50
N GLU A 22 6.30 35.21 34.82
CA GLU A 22 7.66 35.56 34.41
C GLU A 22 8.70 34.57 34.96
N ARG A 23 8.58 34.16 36.23
CA ARG A 23 9.51 33.19 36.83
C ARG A 23 9.40 31.81 36.20
N ILE A 24 8.20 31.30 35.95
CA ILE A 24 8.00 30.01 35.26
C ILE A 24 8.58 30.08 33.85
N ALA A 25 8.33 31.16 33.11
CA ALA A 25 8.90 31.35 31.77
C ALA A 25 10.44 31.38 31.79
N ALA A 26 11.04 32.09 32.75
CA ALA A 26 12.48 32.15 32.93
C ALA A 26 13.08 30.78 33.29
N LEU A 27 12.48 30.06 34.26
CA LEU A 27 12.92 28.72 34.67
C LEU A 27 12.88 27.72 33.51
N ARG A 28 11.81 27.75 32.69
CA ARG A 28 11.71 26.90 31.50
C ARG A 28 12.84 27.18 30.52
N ALA A 29 13.07 28.46 30.19
CA ALA A 29 14.12 28.87 29.26
C ALA A 29 15.53 28.49 29.78
N GLU A 30 15.80 28.69 31.07
CA GLU A 30 17.07 28.35 31.72
C GLU A 30 17.30 26.83 31.72
N LEU A 31 16.30 26.03 32.13
CA LEU A 31 16.37 24.57 32.13
C LEU A 31 16.53 24.00 30.71
N ASP A 32 15.85 24.54 29.71
CA ASP A 32 16.02 24.09 28.32
C ASP A 32 17.39 24.45 27.75
N LEU A 33 17.92 25.64 28.08
CA LEU A 33 19.28 26.03 27.69
C LEU A 33 20.32 25.10 28.31
N HIS A 34 20.23 24.83 29.62
CA HIS A 34 21.17 23.94 30.29
C HIS A 34 21.03 22.49 29.81
N ALA A 35 19.81 22.03 29.55
CA ALA A 35 19.57 20.72 28.96
C ALA A 35 20.18 20.62 27.56
N HIS A 36 20.01 21.62 26.70
CA HIS A 36 20.62 21.64 25.37
C HIS A 36 22.14 21.57 25.45
N ARG A 37 22.76 22.39 26.32
CA ARG A 37 24.21 22.38 26.52
C ARG A 37 24.74 21.04 27.02
N TYR A 38 24.03 20.39 27.94
CA TYR A 38 24.41 19.09 28.48
C TYR A 38 24.21 17.96 27.48
N TYR A 39 22.99 17.81 26.93
CA TYR A 39 22.62 16.62 26.15
C TYR A 39 22.94 16.70 24.67
N VAL A 40 23.02 17.91 24.09
CA VAL A 40 23.24 18.13 22.66
C VAL A 40 24.66 18.59 22.36
N LEU A 41 25.18 19.54 23.15
CA LEU A 41 26.52 20.11 22.92
C LEU A 41 27.64 19.40 23.67
N ASP A 42 27.32 18.57 24.67
CA ASP A 42 28.30 17.95 25.57
C ASP A 42 29.19 18.98 26.30
N GLU A 43 28.62 20.15 26.62
CA GLU A 43 29.29 21.30 27.25
C GLU A 43 28.47 21.87 28.43
N PRO A 44 28.33 21.12 29.54
CA PRO A 44 27.53 21.55 30.69
C PRO A 44 28.02 22.90 31.26
N SER A 45 27.07 23.79 31.56
CA SER A 45 27.36 25.14 32.09
C SER A 45 27.12 25.27 33.59
N ILE A 46 26.35 24.35 34.19
CA ILE A 46 26.06 24.29 35.62
C ILE A 46 26.18 22.83 36.10
N PRO A 47 26.45 22.60 37.41
CA PRO A 47 26.42 21.26 37.99
C PRO A 47 25.01 20.67 38.03
N ASP A 48 24.90 19.34 38.02
CA ASP A 48 23.62 18.61 38.06
C ASP A 48 22.74 19.00 39.26
N ALA A 49 23.35 19.23 40.43
CA ALA A 49 22.65 19.65 41.63
C ALA A 49 21.93 21.00 41.47
N GLU A 50 22.49 21.91 40.67
CA GLU A 50 21.90 23.21 40.41
C GLU A 50 20.75 23.10 39.40
N TYR A 51 20.90 22.26 38.38
CA TYR A 51 19.81 21.93 37.45
C TYR A 51 18.61 21.34 38.20
N ASP A 52 18.85 20.38 39.10
CA ASP A 52 17.81 19.74 39.90
C ASP A 52 17.10 20.74 40.84
N ARG A 53 17.82 21.75 41.34
CA ARG A 53 17.24 22.83 42.16
C ARG A 53 16.24 23.65 41.34
N LEU A 54 16.65 24.11 40.16
CA LEU A 54 15.79 24.88 39.24
C LEU A 54 14.58 24.04 38.78
N PHE A 55 14.80 22.75 38.51
CA PHE A 55 13.73 21.83 38.10
C PHE A 55 12.70 21.61 39.20
N LYS A 56 13.13 21.42 40.45
CA LYS A 56 12.23 21.32 41.62
C LYS A 56 11.45 22.61 41.86
N GLU A 57 12.08 23.76 41.66
CA GLU A 57 11.39 25.06 41.75
C GLU A 57 10.28 25.17 40.69
N LEU A 58 10.57 24.84 39.43
CA LEU A 58 9.58 24.83 38.36
C LEU A 58 8.42 23.86 38.68
N GLN A 59 8.73 22.65 39.14
CA GLN A 59 7.71 21.68 39.54
C GLN A 59 6.81 22.20 40.66
N ALA A 60 7.36 22.85 41.68
CA ALA A 60 6.58 23.41 42.78
C ALA A 60 5.66 24.55 42.30
N LEU A 61 6.14 25.41 41.40
CA LEU A 61 5.36 26.50 40.83
C LEU A 61 4.23 25.98 39.92
N GLU A 62 4.50 24.98 39.07
CA GLU A 62 3.48 24.37 38.21
C GLU A 62 2.44 23.56 39.01
N ALA A 63 2.82 22.97 40.15
CA ALA A 63 1.88 22.32 41.05
C ALA A 63 0.98 23.34 41.78
N ALA A 64 1.53 24.52 42.11
CA ALA A 64 0.78 25.60 42.76
C ALA A 64 -0.15 26.36 41.79
N TYR A 65 0.22 26.43 40.51
CA TYR A 65 -0.56 27.10 39.45
C TYR A 65 -0.76 26.15 38.24
N PRO A 66 -1.64 25.14 38.36
CA PRO A 66 -1.83 24.12 37.30
C PRO A 66 -2.25 24.69 35.95
N GLU A 67 -2.90 25.85 35.91
CA GLU A 67 -3.30 26.57 34.70
C GLU A 67 -2.11 27.10 33.88
N LEU A 68 -0.93 27.25 34.51
CA LEU A 68 0.30 27.66 33.84
C LEU A 68 1.11 26.48 33.31
N LEU A 69 0.71 25.24 33.62
CA LEU A 69 1.37 24.04 33.11
C LEU A 69 1.13 23.90 31.61
N THR A 70 2.21 23.82 30.83
CA THR A 70 2.14 23.69 29.37
C THR A 70 2.75 22.37 28.88
N PRO A 71 2.29 21.81 27.74
CA PRO A 71 2.81 20.54 27.21
C PRO A 71 4.30 20.54 26.85
N ASP A 72 4.90 21.73 26.66
CA ASP A 72 6.32 21.94 26.35
C ASP A 72 7.19 22.16 27.59
N SER A 73 6.62 22.16 28.79
CA SER A 73 7.40 22.31 30.01
C SER A 73 8.39 21.14 30.19
N PRO A 74 9.64 21.39 30.65
CA PRO A 74 10.61 20.35 30.99
C PRO A 74 10.06 19.28 31.96
N THR A 75 9.11 19.64 32.82
CA THR A 75 8.48 18.71 33.78
C THR A 75 7.57 17.68 33.11
N GLN A 76 7.15 17.92 31.87
CA GLN A 76 6.27 17.05 31.09
C GLN A 76 7.05 16.00 30.26
N ARG A 77 8.38 15.95 30.35
CA ARG A 77 9.21 14.97 29.62
C ARG A 77 8.98 13.53 30.08
N VAL A 78 8.78 13.33 31.39
CA VAL A 78 8.55 12.00 31.99
C VAL A 78 7.25 12.06 32.78
N GLY A 79 6.14 11.78 32.11
CA GLY A 79 4.80 11.82 32.69
C GLY A 79 3.73 11.26 31.74
N GLY A 80 2.63 10.78 32.31
CA GLY A 80 1.53 10.17 31.56
C GLY A 80 1.17 8.77 32.09
N LYS A 81 -0.11 8.39 31.98
CA LYS A 81 -0.53 7.02 32.28
C LYS A 81 0.00 6.09 31.18
N PRO A 82 0.43 4.86 31.51
CA PRO A 82 0.77 3.86 30.50
C PRO A 82 -0.34 3.76 29.44
N LEU A 83 0.06 3.79 28.18
CA LEU A 83 -0.87 3.67 27.05
C LEU A 83 -1.39 2.24 26.96
N ALA A 84 -2.67 2.08 26.59
CA ALA A 84 -3.19 0.74 26.29
C ALA A 84 -2.63 0.22 24.94
N GLN A 85 -2.44 1.12 23.97
CA GLN A 85 -1.91 0.83 22.64
C GLN A 85 -1.43 2.13 21.96
N PHE A 86 -0.61 2.00 20.92
CA PHE A 86 -0.21 3.13 20.08
C PHE A 86 -1.27 3.44 19.02
N ALA A 87 -1.54 4.73 18.79
CA ALA A 87 -2.39 5.17 17.70
C ALA A 87 -1.63 5.12 16.36
N SER A 88 -2.35 4.90 15.25
CA SER A 88 -1.77 5.02 13.91
C SER A 88 -1.79 6.47 13.44
N VAL A 89 -0.70 6.92 12.83
CA VAL A 89 -0.53 8.30 12.34
C VAL A 89 -0.16 8.27 10.87
N ARG A 90 -0.89 9.01 10.05
CA ARG A 90 -0.55 9.19 8.63
C ARG A 90 0.43 10.34 8.47
N HIS A 91 1.57 10.07 7.84
CA HIS A 91 2.56 11.10 7.51
C HIS A 91 2.02 12.04 6.43
N ARG A 92 2.23 13.35 6.59
CA ARG A 92 1.80 14.37 5.62
C ARG A 92 2.58 14.25 4.33
N ILE A 93 3.89 14.07 4.45
CA ILE A 93 4.79 13.68 3.37
C ILE A 93 5.25 12.25 3.66
N PRO A 94 5.23 11.29 2.72
CA PRO A 94 5.71 9.95 3.00
C PRO A 94 7.17 9.90 3.48
N MET A 95 7.47 9.01 4.42
CA MET A 95 8.84 8.67 4.84
C MET A 95 9.34 7.51 3.99
N LEU A 96 10.22 7.82 3.04
CA LEU A 96 10.68 6.89 2.02
C LEU A 96 11.94 6.13 2.43
N SER A 97 12.25 5.04 1.69
CA SER A 97 13.52 4.33 1.83
C SER A 97 14.58 5.02 0.99
N ILE A 98 15.85 4.68 1.24
CA ILE A 98 16.97 5.10 0.41
C ILE A 98 17.52 3.89 -0.34
N ARG A 99 17.93 4.09 -1.59
CA ARG A 99 18.61 3.05 -2.37
C ARG A 99 19.89 2.66 -1.68
N THR A 100 20.17 1.35 -1.59
CA THR A 100 21.45 0.84 -1.09
C THR A 100 22.41 0.62 -2.26
N GLU A 101 23.62 1.16 -2.16
CA GLU A 101 24.74 0.78 -3.02
C GLU A 101 25.37 -0.50 -2.45
N THR A 102 25.35 -1.55 -3.26
CA THR A 102 25.79 -2.90 -2.84
C THR A 102 27.28 -3.10 -3.03
N ASP A 103 27.88 -2.31 -3.92
CA ASP A 103 29.32 -2.18 -4.02
C ASP A 103 29.80 -1.34 -2.83
N THR A 104 30.57 -1.96 -1.94
CA THR A 104 31.08 -1.35 -0.70
C THR A 104 32.46 -0.72 -0.88
N GLU A 105 33.01 -0.75 -2.09
CA GLU A 105 34.33 -0.21 -2.42
C GLU A 105 34.24 1.21 -3.01
N ALA A 106 35.38 1.78 -3.39
CA ALA A 106 35.43 3.11 -3.99
C ALA A 106 34.57 3.24 -5.26
N THR A 107 34.43 2.16 -6.00
CA THR A 107 33.60 2.05 -7.21
C THR A 107 32.12 2.28 -6.94
N GLY A 108 31.62 1.97 -5.73
CA GLY A 108 30.23 2.27 -5.34
C GLY A 108 29.93 3.77 -5.37
N ALA A 109 30.81 4.58 -4.79
CA ALA A 109 30.69 6.05 -4.80
C ALA A 109 30.83 6.63 -6.23
N GLN A 110 31.73 6.07 -7.05
CA GLN A 110 31.89 6.47 -8.46
C GLN A 110 30.63 6.19 -9.27
N ASN A 111 30.05 5.00 -9.11
CA ASN A 111 28.83 4.58 -9.80
C ASN A 111 27.63 5.47 -9.44
N PHE A 112 27.55 5.92 -8.19
CA PHE A 112 26.54 6.88 -7.77
C PHE A 112 26.74 8.24 -8.45
N ASP A 113 27.94 8.82 -8.38
CA ASP A 113 28.22 10.13 -8.99
C ASP A 113 27.99 10.11 -10.51
N LEU A 114 28.47 9.08 -11.21
CA LEU A 114 28.24 8.90 -12.66
C LEU A 114 26.75 8.87 -13.01
N ARG A 115 25.94 8.19 -12.19
CA ARG A 115 24.49 8.10 -12.38
C ARG A 115 23.80 9.45 -12.16
N VAL A 116 24.20 10.20 -11.14
CA VAL A 116 23.70 11.56 -10.89
C VAL A 116 24.07 12.49 -12.04
N ARG A 117 25.34 12.51 -12.46
CA ARG A 117 25.81 13.33 -13.59
C ARG A 117 25.05 13.01 -14.88
N LYS A 118 24.86 11.73 -15.18
CA LYS A 118 24.08 11.29 -16.35
C LYS A 118 22.63 11.77 -16.29
N GLU A 119 21.98 11.66 -15.14
CA GLU A 119 20.59 12.12 -14.97
C GLU A 119 20.47 13.65 -15.10
N LEU A 120 21.50 14.39 -14.69
CA LEU A 120 21.59 15.83 -14.86
C LEU A 120 22.06 16.26 -16.26
N ALA A 121 22.39 15.31 -17.13
CA ALA A 121 23.00 15.53 -18.45
C ALA A 121 24.32 16.31 -18.41
N LEU A 122 25.14 16.04 -17.38
CA LEU A 122 26.48 16.60 -17.22
C LEU A 122 27.53 15.73 -17.91
N SER A 123 28.44 16.39 -18.64
CA SER A 123 29.64 15.83 -19.27
C SER A 123 30.80 15.74 -18.27
N GLU A 124 31.92 15.10 -18.61
CA GLU A 124 33.12 15.10 -17.76
C GLU A 124 33.75 16.49 -17.60
N SER A 125 33.54 17.40 -18.56
CA SER A 125 34.04 18.78 -18.50
C SER A 125 33.22 19.71 -17.59
N ASP A 126 32.01 19.31 -17.20
CA ASP A 126 31.17 20.10 -16.29
C ASP A 126 31.71 20.05 -14.85
N PRO A 127 31.46 21.08 -14.02
CA PRO A 127 31.89 21.10 -12.63
C PRO A 127 31.47 19.85 -11.83
N PRO A 128 32.22 19.46 -10.78
CA PRO A 128 31.80 18.42 -9.84
C PRO A 128 30.41 18.72 -9.26
N VAL A 129 29.61 17.68 -9.05
CA VAL A 129 28.35 17.82 -8.33
C VAL A 129 28.67 17.90 -6.84
N GLU A 130 28.04 18.84 -6.15
CA GLU A 130 28.17 18.97 -4.71
C GLU A 130 27.17 18.06 -3.98
N TYR A 131 27.68 17.34 -2.99
CA TYR A 131 26.93 16.41 -2.15
C TYR A 131 27.06 16.80 -0.68
N VAL A 132 26.07 16.39 0.11
CA VAL A 132 26.19 16.25 1.56
C VAL A 132 26.43 14.78 1.87
N ALA A 133 27.51 14.51 2.59
CA ALA A 133 27.85 13.17 3.07
C ALA A 133 27.57 13.09 4.58
N GLU A 134 26.74 12.12 4.97
CA GLU A 134 26.23 11.93 6.33
C GLU A 134 26.51 10.49 6.81
N LEU A 135 26.48 10.27 8.12
CA LEU A 135 26.54 8.92 8.67
C LEU A 135 25.22 8.18 8.45
N LYS A 136 25.28 6.88 8.17
CA LYS A 136 24.10 6.02 8.12
C LYS A 136 23.91 5.34 9.49
N PHE A 137 23.16 6.00 10.37
CA PHE A 137 22.88 5.50 11.72
C PHE A 137 22.10 4.17 11.70
N ASP A 138 22.48 3.25 12.58
CA ASP A 138 21.75 2.00 12.78
C ASP A 138 20.72 2.14 13.91
N GLY A 139 19.56 2.71 13.59
CA GLY A 139 18.51 3.00 14.57
C GLY A 139 17.09 2.76 14.06
N LEU A 140 16.18 3.63 14.50
CA LEU A 140 14.80 3.70 14.07
C LEU A 140 14.46 5.12 13.59
N ALA A 141 14.08 5.22 12.32
CA ALA A 141 13.61 6.47 11.72
C ALA A 141 12.37 7.04 12.44
N MET A 142 12.42 8.34 12.70
CA MET A 142 11.44 9.11 13.46
C MET A 142 11.07 10.40 12.74
N SER A 143 9.78 10.76 12.80
CA SER A 143 9.24 12.04 12.36
C SER A 143 8.74 12.82 13.57
N LEU A 144 9.16 14.09 13.70
CA LEU A 144 8.83 14.99 14.81
C LEU A 144 8.09 16.21 14.26
N ARG A 145 6.80 16.34 14.55
CA ARG A 145 5.98 17.44 14.10
C ARG A 145 5.86 18.51 15.19
N TYR A 146 6.21 19.73 14.80
CA TYR A 146 6.07 20.94 15.59
C TYR A 146 5.01 21.83 14.98
N GLU A 147 4.15 22.39 15.83
CA GLU A 147 3.18 23.43 15.46
C GLU A 147 3.38 24.63 16.38
N ASN A 148 3.57 25.81 15.80
CA ASN A 148 3.91 27.06 16.47
C ASN A 148 5.09 26.89 17.45
N GLY A 149 6.10 26.14 17.01
CA GLY A 149 7.30 25.84 17.79
C GLY A 149 7.15 24.75 18.86
N ILE A 150 5.97 24.13 19.04
CA ILE A 150 5.73 23.14 20.10
C ILE A 150 5.69 21.72 19.53
N LEU A 151 6.36 20.75 20.16
CA LEU A 151 6.29 19.35 19.76
C LEU A 151 4.88 18.78 20.04
N VAL A 152 4.10 18.62 18.97
CA VAL A 152 2.71 18.13 19.04
C VAL A 152 2.59 16.64 18.74
N GLN A 153 3.48 16.08 17.91
CA GLN A 153 3.42 14.68 17.53
C GLN A 153 4.79 14.11 17.15
N ALA A 154 5.08 12.88 17.55
CA ALA A 154 6.19 12.08 17.04
C ALA A 154 5.70 10.73 16.52
N ALA A 155 6.16 10.32 15.34
CA ALA A 155 5.69 9.11 14.68
C ALA A 155 6.83 8.26 14.12
N THR A 156 6.71 6.94 14.31
CA THR A 156 7.62 5.97 13.66
C THR A 156 7.41 5.96 12.13
N ARG A 157 8.37 5.44 11.37
CA ARG A 157 8.22 5.30 9.91
C ARG A 157 7.02 4.42 9.50
N GLY A 158 6.81 3.30 10.20
CA GLY A 158 5.84 2.28 9.79
C GLY A 158 6.10 1.76 8.37
N ASP A 159 5.07 1.81 7.51
CA ASP A 159 5.16 1.44 6.09
C ASP A 159 5.62 2.60 5.18
N GLY A 160 5.93 3.76 5.77
CA GLY A 160 6.32 4.99 5.09
C GLY A 160 5.15 5.96 4.84
N GLU A 161 3.91 5.49 4.82
CA GLU A 161 2.71 6.35 4.76
C GLU A 161 2.04 6.48 6.14
N VAL A 162 2.03 5.40 6.92
CA VAL A 162 1.39 5.32 8.23
C VAL A 162 2.36 4.74 9.27
N GLY A 163 2.67 5.56 10.27
CA GLY A 163 3.46 5.25 11.45
C GLY A 163 2.64 4.97 12.71
N GLU A 164 3.34 4.80 13.82
CA GLU A 164 2.77 4.72 15.18
C GLU A 164 3.06 6.03 15.93
N ASP A 165 2.06 6.59 16.61
CA ASP A 165 2.23 7.74 17.51
C ASP A 165 3.02 7.30 18.75
N VAL A 166 4.23 7.83 18.89
CA VAL A 166 5.14 7.53 20.00
C VAL A 166 5.53 8.80 20.76
N THR A 167 4.70 9.84 20.68
CA THR A 167 4.98 11.19 21.20
C THR A 167 5.42 11.17 22.67
N GLN A 168 4.75 10.41 23.53
CA GLN A 168 5.11 10.32 24.95
C GLN A 168 6.51 9.76 25.18
N ASN A 169 6.92 8.74 24.42
CA ASN A 169 8.24 8.12 24.56
C ASN A 169 9.33 9.03 24.02
N ILE A 170 9.06 9.73 22.92
CA ILE A 170 10.01 10.64 22.30
C ILE A 170 10.27 11.89 23.15
N ARG A 171 9.28 12.37 23.90
CA ARG A 171 9.48 13.45 24.90
C ARG A 171 10.51 13.09 25.99
N THR A 172 10.77 11.81 26.23
CA THR A 172 11.78 11.37 27.21
C THR A 172 13.21 11.57 26.71
N ILE A 173 13.41 11.74 25.39
CA ILE A 173 14.73 11.95 24.78
C ILE A 173 15.14 13.41 24.98
N ARG A 174 16.08 13.65 25.90
CA ARG A 174 16.47 15.01 26.31
C ARG A 174 17.15 15.84 25.22
N GLN A 175 17.66 15.19 24.17
CA GLN A 175 18.22 15.85 22.98
C GLN A 175 17.16 16.48 22.07
N ILE A 176 15.89 16.10 22.23
CA ILE A 176 14.81 16.61 21.40
C ILE A 176 14.20 17.84 22.10
N PRO A 177 14.21 19.02 21.46
CA PRO A 177 13.58 20.21 22.03
C PRO A 177 12.06 20.01 22.09
N LEU A 178 11.43 20.34 23.23
CA LEU A 178 9.97 20.37 23.30
C LEU A 178 9.40 21.66 22.70
N ARG A 179 10.21 22.72 22.71
CA ARG A 179 9.94 24.04 22.16
C ARG A 179 11.08 24.50 21.27
N LEU A 180 10.76 24.97 20.07
CA LEU A 180 11.71 25.53 19.11
C LEU A 180 11.89 27.04 19.34
N PRO A 181 12.99 27.63 18.85
CA PRO A 181 13.19 29.08 18.84
C PRO A 181 12.10 29.83 18.05
N ALA A 182 11.95 31.13 18.32
CA ALA A 182 10.91 31.95 17.72
C ALA A 182 11.04 32.15 16.20
N ASP A 183 12.23 31.92 15.62
CA ASP A 183 12.47 31.97 14.17
C ASP A 183 12.18 30.64 13.46
N ALA A 184 11.70 29.62 14.18
CA ALA A 184 11.23 28.37 13.58
C ALA A 184 9.87 28.59 12.88
N PRO A 185 9.61 27.90 11.75
CA PRO A 185 8.37 28.07 11.01
C PRO A 185 7.15 27.57 11.81
N PRO A 186 5.94 28.08 11.50
CA PRO A 186 4.71 27.67 12.16
C PRO A 186 4.47 26.15 12.12
N VAL A 187 4.84 25.49 11.03
CA VAL A 187 4.80 24.03 10.91
C VAL A 187 6.19 23.54 10.51
N LEU A 188 6.72 22.60 11.29
CA LEU A 188 7.98 21.91 10.98
C LEU A 188 7.87 20.43 11.32
N GLU A 189 8.10 19.58 10.33
CA GLU A 189 8.32 18.15 10.52
C GLU A 189 9.81 17.85 10.39
N VAL A 190 10.48 17.52 11.49
CA VAL A 190 11.90 17.12 11.50
C VAL A 190 12.00 15.61 11.40
N ARG A 191 12.88 15.12 10.51
CA ARG A 191 13.17 13.70 10.34
C ARG A 191 14.56 13.38 10.84
N GLY A 192 14.65 12.27 11.56
CA GLY A 192 15.90 11.82 12.12
C GLY A 192 15.88 10.35 12.50
N GLU A 193 16.96 9.91 13.13
CA GLU A 193 17.12 8.54 13.61
C GLU A 193 17.20 8.54 15.13
N VAL A 194 16.34 7.75 15.78
CA VAL A 194 16.49 7.42 17.20
C VAL A 194 17.42 6.22 17.31
N TYR A 195 18.45 6.33 18.16
CA TYR A 195 19.45 5.29 18.34
C TYR A 195 19.80 5.14 19.84
N MET A 196 20.62 4.14 20.14
CA MET A 196 21.17 3.92 21.48
C MET A 196 22.70 3.97 21.39
N ARG A 197 23.33 4.76 22.26
CA ARG A 197 24.79 4.79 22.38
C ARG A 197 25.30 3.46 22.92
N ARG A 198 26.52 3.08 22.54
CA ARG A 198 27.11 1.77 22.87
C ARG A 198 27.33 1.60 24.36
N ASP A 199 27.80 2.65 25.04
CA ASP A 199 27.96 2.67 26.49
C ASP A 199 26.62 2.51 27.23
N GLU A 200 25.57 3.20 26.79
CA GLU A 200 24.22 3.06 27.36
C GLU A 200 23.61 1.67 27.11
N PHE A 201 23.90 1.07 25.94
CA PHE A 201 23.49 -0.30 25.63
C PHE A 201 24.20 -1.32 26.56
N GLU A 202 25.50 -1.17 26.78
CA GLU A 202 26.27 -2.00 27.69
C GLU A 202 25.77 -1.86 29.13
N ALA A 203 25.56 -0.64 29.61
CA ALA A 203 25.01 -0.36 30.93
C ALA A 203 23.57 -0.90 31.11
N LEU A 204 22.75 -0.86 30.05
CA LEU A 204 21.42 -1.48 30.05
C LEU A 204 21.52 -3.01 30.19
N ASN A 205 22.42 -3.64 29.44
CA ASN A 205 22.62 -5.08 29.50
C ASN A 205 23.19 -5.54 30.84
N GLU A 206 24.07 -4.76 31.46
CA GLU A 206 24.60 -5.08 32.79
C GLU A 206 23.51 -5.08 33.85
N ARG A 207 22.67 -4.05 33.88
CA ARG A 207 21.48 -4.01 34.76
C ARG A 207 20.55 -5.20 34.55
N GLN A 208 20.42 -5.70 33.32
CA GLN A 208 19.64 -6.92 33.04
C GLN A 208 20.31 -8.17 33.57
N ARG A 209 21.64 -8.31 33.43
CA ARG A 209 22.39 -9.43 34.00
C ARG A 209 22.28 -9.46 35.52
N GLU A 210 22.36 -8.31 36.18
CA GLU A 210 22.16 -8.19 37.63
C GLU A 210 20.78 -8.69 38.05
N LYS A 211 19.71 -8.27 37.37
CA LYS A 211 18.35 -8.76 37.65
C LYS A 211 18.20 -10.27 37.42
N ILE A 212 18.78 -10.79 36.33
CA ILE A 212 18.77 -12.23 36.03
C ILE A 212 19.50 -13.00 37.13
N ALA A 213 20.66 -12.51 37.57
CA ALA A 213 21.44 -13.09 38.66
C ALA A 213 20.67 -13.05 40.00
N GLN A 214 19.85 -12.03 40.21
CA GLN A 214 18.94 -11.90 41.35
C GLN A 214 17.67 -12.78 41.22
N GLY A 215 17.56 -13.61 40.18
CA GLY A 215 16.47 -14.58 40.01
C GLY A 215 15.21 -14.02 39.36
N ALA A 216 15.27 -12.86 38.71
CA ALA A 216 14.15 -12.31 37.97
C ALA A 216 13.77 -13.22 36.79
N LYS A 217 12.60 -13.87 36.88
CA LYS A 217 12.10 -14.75 35.82
C LYS A 217 11.69 -13.95 34.59
N GLY A 218 12.16 -14.36 33.42
CA GLY A 218 11.74 -13.81 32.12
C GLY A 218 12.58 -12.64 31.59
N GLU A 219 13.55 -12.15 32.36
CA GLU A 219 14.48 -11.13 31.90
C GLU A 219 15.51 -11.71 30.92
N LYS A 220 15.81 -10.97 29.85
CA LYS A 220 16.82 -11.32 28.84
C LYS A 220 17.67 -10.10 28.53
N THR A 221 18.91 -10.33 28.12
CA THR A 221 19.78 -9.29 27.59
C THR A 221 19.34 -8.90 26.19
N PHE A 222 19.57 -7.63 25.84
CA PHE A 222 19.35 -7.09 24.51
C PHE A 222 20.48 -7.50 23.57
N VAL A 223 20.11 -7.74 22.32
CA VAL A 223 20.98 -8.38 21.33
C VAL A 223 21.86 -7.37 20.58
N ASN A 224 21.30 -6.21 20.21
CA ASN A 224 22.04 -5.10 19.62
C ASN A 224 21.40 -3.74 19.95
N PRO A 225 22.13 -2.62 19.80
CA PRO A 225 21.64 -1.28 20.09
C PRO A 225 20.40 -0.89 19.27
N ARG A 226 20.33 -1.25 17.99
CA ARG A 226 19.19 -0.96 17.10
C ARG A 226 17.87 -1.53 17.62
N ASN A 227 17.87 -2.82 17.97
CA ASN A 227 16.69 -3.51 18.49
C ASN A 227 16.33 -3.00 19.89
N ALA A 228 17.32 -2.68 20.72
CA ALA A 228 17.10 -2.06 22.02
C ALA A 228 16.45 -0.68 21.88
N ALA A 229 16.91 0.13 20.91
CA ALA A 229 16.32 1.44 20.62
C ALA A 229 14.89 1.32 20.11
N ALA A 230 14.63 0.44 19.13
CA ALA A 230 13.28 0.22 18.61
C ALA A 230 12.32 -0.30 19.68
N GLY A 231 12.79 -1.22 20.54
CA GLY A 231 12.03 -1.71 21.69
C GLY A 231 11.77 -0.61 22.73
N GLY A 232 12.73 0.30 22.95
CA GLY A 232 12.59 1.45 23.84
C GLY A 232 11.57 2.47 23.35
N VAL A 233 11.56 2.79 22.06
CA VAL A 233 10.58 3.67 21.43
C VAL A 233 9.16 3.09 21.51
N ARG A 234 9.01 1.77 21.55
CA ARG A 234 7.72 1.06 21.56
C ARG A 234 7.31 0.55 22.94
N GLN A 235 7.70 1.23 24.02
CA GLN A 235 7.20 0.93 25.36
C GLN A 235 5.86 1.61 25.60
N LEU A 236 4.86 0.86 26.06
CA LEU A 236 3.56 1.44 26.42
C LEU A 236 3.64 2.36 27.64
N ASP A 237 4.60 2.09 28.53
CA ASP A 237 4.92 2.96 29.66
C ASP A 237 6.13 3.85 29.32
N PRO A 238 5.95 5.19 29.23
CA PRO A 238 7.03 6.11 28.94
C PRO A 238 8.10 6.15 30.04
N ALA A 239 7.79 5.74 31.28
CA ALA A 239 8.80 5.62 32.33
C ALA A 239 9.83 4.53 31.99
N ILE A 240 9.42 3.45 31.33
CA ILE A 240 10.34 2.42 30.84
C ILE A 240 11.16 2.96 29.67
N ALA A 241 10.54 3.71 28.76
CA ALA A 241 11.24 4.35 27.64
C ALA A 241 12.35 5.31 28.13
N ALA A 242 12.05 6.13 29.14
CA ALA A 242 13.01 7.06 29.74
C ALA A 242 14.25 6.35 30.33
N GLN A 243 14.08 5.16 30.92
CA GLN A 243 15.18 4.35 31.46
C GLN A 243 16.12 3.80 30.37
N ARG A 244 15.69 3.78 29.10
CA ARG A 244 16.48 3.32 27.95
C ARG A 244 17.50 4.34 27.48
N ARG A 245 17.39 5.61 27.91
CA ARG A 245 18.34 6.69 27.59
C ARG A 245 18.66 6.76 26.09
N LEU A 246 17.62 6.85 25.28
CA LEU A 246 17.74 6.93 23.83
C LEU A 246 18.33 8.27 23.40
N SER A 247 18.93 8.29 22.21
CA SER A 247 19.53 9.47 21.57
C SER A 247 18.92 9.69 20.19
N PHE A 248 19.14 10.87 19.61
CA PHE A 248 18.56 11.27 18.33
C PHE A 248 19.59 12.01 17.46
N PHE A 249 19.48 11.88 16.14
CA PHE A 249 20.14 12.77 15.17
C PHE A 249 19.16 13.17 14.07
N ALA A 250 19.10 14.46 13.76
CA ALA A 250 18.33 14.98 12.63
C ALA A 250 19.11 14.82 11.30
N TYR A 251 18.41 14.47 10.22
CA TYR A 251 18.99 14.30 8.88
C TYR A 251 18.15 14.91 7.75
N GLY A 252 17.01 15.53 8.06
CA GLY A 252 16.14 16.14 7.05
C GLY A 252 14.80 16.60 7.60
N VAL A 253 13.88 16.93 6.70
CA VAL A 253 12.53 17.43 7.03
C VAL A 253 11.45 16.70 6.24
N GLY A 254 10.24 16.71 6.77
CA GLY A 254 9.00 16.37 6.07
C GLY A 254 8.26 17.64 5.65
N GLU A 255 7.00 17.79 6.10
CA GLU A 255 6.25 19.03 5.89
C GLU A 255 6.91 20.22 6.60
N ILE A 256 7.03 21.34 5.89
CA ILE A 256 7.51 22.62 6.43
C ILE A 256 6.63 23.72 5.87
N THR A 257 6.32 24.75 6.66
CA THR A 257 5.61 25.92 6.17
C THR A 257 6.33 26.47 4.92
N PRO A 258 5.62 26.71 3.81
CA PRO A 258 6.25 27.28 2.61
C PRO A 258 6.77 28.71 2.84
N PRO A 259 7.76 29.17 2.06
CA PRO A 259 8.27 30.54 2.16
C PRO A 259 7.20 31.64 2.08
N GLY A 260 6.18 31.45 1.23
CA GLY A 260 5.07 32.41 1.08
C GLY A 260 4.16 32.54 2.30
N GLU A 261 4.28 31.65 3.27
CA GLU A 261 3.47 31.61 4.51
C GLU A 261 4.34 31.82 5.76
N GLY A 262 5.55 32.37 5.59
CA GLY A 262 6.47 32.66 6.71
C GLY A 262 7.43 31.52 7.06
N GLY A 263 7.61 30.54 6.19
CA GLY A 263 8.64 29.52 6.33
C GLY A 263 9.99 29.88 5.69
N PRO A 264 11.04 29.09 5.93
CA PRO A 264 12.35 29.31 5.31
C PRO A 264 12.39 28.82 3.85
N ALA A 265 13.17 29.51 3.01
CA ALA A 265 13.52 29.04 1.67
C ALA A 265 14.96 28.54 1.70
N PHE A 266 15.14 27.21 1.67
CA PHE A 266 16.46 26.61 1.60
C PHE A 266 16.87 26.35 0.14
N ASP A 267 18.08 26.74 -0.21
CA ASP A 267 18.67 26.40 -1.52
C ASP A 267 19.38 25.04 -1.45
N THR A 268 19.98 24.74 -0.30
CA THR A 268 20.81 23.55 -0.09
C THR A 268 20.38 22.71 1.11
N HIS A 269 20.62 21.39 1.02
CA HIS A 269 20.38 20.46 2.11
C HIS A 269 21.32 20.71 3.28
N PHE A 270 22.56 21.13 3.03
CA PHE A 270 23.51 21.46 4.10
C PHE A 270 23.06 22.66 4.94
N GLU A 271 22.59 23.73 4.30
CA GLU A 271 22.01 24.90 4.98
C GLU A 271 20.81 24.49 5.86
N LEU A 272 19.94 23.62 5.33
CA LEU A 272 18.82 23.07 6.08
C LEU A 272 19.29 22.32 7.33
N LEU A 273 20.29 21.43 7.23
CA LEU A 273 20.83 20.70 8.38
C LEU A 273 21.45 21.66 9.42
N MET A 274 22.20 22.67 8.98
CA MET A 274 22.78 23.66 9.89
C MET A 274 21.71 24.51 10.58
N THR A 275 20.59 24.77 9.89
CA THR A 275 19.43 25.45 10.48
C THR A 275 18.73 24.58 11.52
N LEU A 276 18.56 23.27 11.27
CA LEU A 276 18.08 22.33 12.28
C LEU A 276 19.01 22.33 13.50
N LYS A 277 20.33 22.35 13.30
CA LYS A 277 21.30 22.47 14.39
C LYS A 277 21.12 23.77 15.19
N LYS A 278 20.91 24.90 14.50
CA LYS A 278 20.62 26.20 15.15
C LYS A 278 19.32 26.17 15.96
N TRP A 279 18.31 25.43 15.52
CA TRP A 279 17.05 25.24 16.26
C TRP A 279 17.15 24.25 17.43
N GLY A 280 18.34 23.71 17.70
CA GLY A 280 18.62 22.89 18.88
C GLY A 280 18.60 21.39 18.64
N PHE A 281 18.53 20.94 17.38
CA PHE A 281 18.61 19.52 17.07
C PHE A 281 20.07 19.03 16.98
N PRO A 282 20.38 17.84 17.49
CA PRO A 282 21.66 17.19 17.22
C PRO A 282 21.78 16.85 15.73
N VAL A 283 22.85 17.32 15.10
CA VAL A 283 23.28 16.93 13.74
C VAL A 283 24.68 16.36 13.85
N ALA A 284 24.94 15.24 13.18
CA ALA A 284 26.20 14.51 13.25
C ALA A 284 27.39 15.44 12.95
N ALA A 285 28.42 15.42 13.81
CA ALA A 285 29.61 16.26 13.63
C ALA A 285 30.40 15.90 12.36
N GLN A 286 30.26 14.66 11.88
CA GLN A 286 30.90 14.13 10.69
C GLN A 286 30.24 14.59 9.39
N THR A 287 29.04 15.19 9.45
CA THR A 287 28.34 15.68 8.25
C THR A 287 29.18 16.74 7.56
N ARG A 288 29.46 16.54 6.26
CA ARG A 288 30.27 17.48 5.48
C ARG A 288 29.82 17.58 4.02
N LEU A 289 30.21 18.68 3.38
CA LEU A 289 30.13 18.81 1.93
C LEU A 289 31.21 17.96 1.25
N ALA A 290 30.88 17.45 0.05
CA ALA A 290 31.80 16.68 -0.78
C ALA A 290 31.59 17.01 -2.26
N GLN A 291 32.69 17.22 -2.99
CA GLN A 291 32.70 17.54 -4.42
C GLN A 291 33.02 16.29 -5.26
N GLY A 292 32.01 15.76 -5.95
CA GLY A 292 32.15 14.60 -6.85
C GLY A 292 32.58 13.30 -6.17
N ALA A 293 32.81 12.26 -6.98
CA ALA A 293 33.14 10.92 -6.49
C ALA A 293 34.37 10.86 -5.57
N THR A 294 35.42 11.62 -5.87
CA THR A 294 36.70 11.56 -5.14
C THR A 294 36.53 11.87 -3.66
N GLU A 295 35.79 12.93 -3.32
CA GLU A 295 35.58 13.31 -1.92
C GLU A 295 34.58 12.40 -1.21
N LEU A 296 33.63 11.80 -1.94
CA LEU A 296 32.73 10.76 -1.41
C LEU A 296 33.48 9.49 -1.02
N ILE A 297 34.45 9.06 -1.85
CA ILE A 297 35.33 7.92 -1.56
C ILE A 297 36.16 8.22 -0.30
N ALA A 298 36.80 9.39 -0.26
CA ALA A 298 37.60 9.81 0.88
C ALA A 298 36.75 9.82 2.18
N PHE A 299 35.50 10.29 2.11
CA PHE A 299 34.60 10.27 3.26
C PHE A 299 34.30 8.84 3.74
N HIS A 300 33.93 7.96 2.80
CA HIS A 300 33.65 6.56 3.12
C HIS A 300 34.83 5.87 3.80
N GLN A 301 36.04 6.08 3.28
CA GLN A 301 37.26 5.50 3.85
C GLN A 301 37.57 6.04 5.24
N THR A 302 37.52 7.37 5.44
CA THR A 302 37.78 7.99 6.75
C THR A 302 36.79 7.50 7.80
N ILE A 303 35.49 7.51 7.50
CA ILE A 303 34.46 7.02 8.43
C ILE A 303 34.60 5.51 8.66
N GLY A 304 35.01 4.74 7.65
CA GLY A 304 35.22 3.30 7.79
C GLY A 304 36.33 2.97 8.80
N GLN A 305 37.40 3.76 8.82
CA GLN A 305 38.50 3.61 9.79
C GLN A 305 38.09 4.04 11.21
N GLN A 306 37.16 4.98 11.34
CA GLN A 306 36.68 5.50 12.62
C GLN A 306 35.46 4.74 13.16
N ARG A 307 34.85 3.84 12.35
CA ARG A 307 33.57 3.18 12.62
C ARG A 307 33.50 2.57 14.01
N ASP A 308 34.52 1.81 14.42
CA ASP A 308 34.52 1.12 15.70
C ASP A 308 34.77 2.05 16.89
N GLN A 309 35.29 3.25 16.65
CA GLN A 309 35.58 4.28 17.66
C GLN A 309 34.37 5.18 17.94
N LEU A 310 33.36 5.16 17.07
CA LEU A 310 32.14 5.94 17.27
C LEU A 310 31.36 5.38 18.48
N PRO A 311 30.72 6.24 19.29
CA PRO A 311 29.94 5.82 20.46
C PRO A 311 28.58 5.21 20.08
N TYR A 312 28.34 4.93 18.80
CA TYR A 312 27.10 4.39 18.24
C TYR A 312 27.39 3.60 16.97
N ASP A 313 26.47 2.72 16.61
CA ASP A 313 26.62 1.87 15.44
C ASP A 313 26.15 2.57 14.17
N ILE A 314 26.93 2.39 13.11
CA ILE A 314 26.59 2.80 11.74
C ILE A 314 26.77 1.61 10.80
N ASP A 315 25.94 1.53 9.76
CA ASP A 315 26.03 0.50 8.72
C ASP A 315 26.57 1.02 7.38
N GLY A 316 26.95 2.29 7.33
CA GLY A 316 27.49 2.94 6.13
C GLY A 316 27.49 4.46 6.24
N VAL A 317 27.52 5.09 5.07
CA VAL A 317 27.33 6.53 4.88
C VAL A 317 26.18 6.78 3.93
N VAL A 318 25.61 7.98 3.97
CA VAL A 318 24.58 8.44 3.05
C VAL A 318 25.11 9.62 2.26
N TYR A 319 24.97 9.56 0.93
CA TYR A 319 25.25 10.68 0.04
C TYR A 319 23.93 11.28 -0.44
N LYS A 320 23.82 12.61 -0.43
CA LYS A 320 22.66 13.35 -0.95
C LYS A 320 23.16 14.48 -1.84
N VAL A 321 22.58 14.68 -3.02
CA VAL A 321 22.85 15.88 -3.83
C VAL A 321 22.51 17.11 -2.99
N ASN A 322 23.43 18.08 -2.87
CA ASN A 322 23.25 19.19 -1.93
C ASN A 322 22.14 20.16 -2.38
N SER A 323 22.03 20.46 -3.67
CA SER A 323 21.01 21.39 -4.19
C SER A 323 19.59 20.82 -4.10
N LEU A 324 18.70 21.49 -3.36
CA LEU A 324 17.30 21.09 -3.23
C LEU A 324 16.50 21.30 -4.53
N ALA A 325 16.93 22.22 -5.39
CA ALA A 325 16.37 22.37 -6.73
C ALA A 325 16.66 21.14 -7.61
N LEU A 326 17.89 20.60 -7.55
CA LEU A 326 18.25 19.37 -8.26
C LEU A 326 17.54 18.15 -7.69
N GLN A 327 17.41 18.03 -6.37
CA GLN A 327 16.62 16.95 -5.75
C GLN A 327 15.16 16.93 -6.26
N ARG A 328 14.51 18.10 -6.36
CA ARG A 328 13.16 18.23 -6.91
C ARG A 328 13.08 17.83 -8.39
N ARG A 329 14.08 18.20 -9.20
CA ARG A 329 14.16 17.85 -10.63
C ARG A 329 14.35 16.35 -10.86
N MET A 330 15.22 15.72 -10.06
CA MET A 330 15.49 14.28 -10.15
C MET A 330 14.31 13.45 -9.63
N GLY A 331 13.72 13.84 -8.50
CA GLY A 331 12.59 13.14 -7.91
C GLY A 331 12.93 11.73 -7.43
N PHE A 332 12.01 10.78 -7.66
CA PHE A 332 12.03 9.44 -7.05
C PHE A 332 11.86 8.33 -8.10
N VAL A 333 12.32 7.13 -7.77
CA VAL A 333 11.93 5.86 -8.43
C VAL A 333 11.10 5.07 -7.41
N SER A 334 9.81 4.86 -7.69
CA SER A 334 8.89 4.15 -6.78
C SER A 334 8.87 4.78 -5.36
N ARG A 335 9.70 4.27 -4.44
CA ARG A 335 9.83 4.72 -3.03
C ARG A 335 11.26 5.10 -2.63
N GLU A 336 12.14 5.37 -3.59
CA GLU A 336 13.55 5.72 -3.33
C GLU A 336 13.95 7.02 -4.06
N PRO A 337 14.63 7.97 -3.39
CA PRO A 337 15.12 9.18 -4.02
C PRO A 337 16.24 8.86 -5.01
N ARG A 338 16.21 9.47 -6.20
CA ARG A 338 17.28 9.33 -7.21
C ARG A 338 18.55 10.08 -6.83
N TRP A 339 18.37 11.14 -6.04
CA TRP A 339 19.38 12.09 -5.62
C TRP A 339 20.11 11.67 -4.33
N ALA A 340 19.84 10.48 -3.78
CA ALA A 340 20.52 9.98 -2.59
C ALA A 340 20.80 8.48 -2.63
N VAL A 341 21.86 8.04 -1.96
CA VAL A 341 22.23 6.63 -1.82
C VAL A 341 22.82 6.33 -0.45
N ALA A 342 22.54 5.14 0.08
CA ALA A 342 23.21 4.57 1.22
C ALA A 342 24.37 3.69 0.75
N HIS A 343 25.61 4.12 0.96
CA HIS A 343 26.81 3.35 0.65
C HIS A 343 27.27 2.60 1.91
N LYS A 344 27.04 1.29 1.92
CA LYS A 344 27.26 0.45 3.11
C LYS A 344 28.69 -0.02 3.23
N TYR A 345 29.11 -0.28 4.47
CA TYR A 345 30.36 -1.01 4.73
C TYR A 345 30.18 -2.51 4.50
N PRO A 346 31.27 -3.25 4.27
CA PRO A 346 31.24 -4.71 4.24
C PRO A 346 30.59 -5.26 5.53
N ALA A 347 29.69 -6.21 5.36
CA ALA A 347 29.09 -6.90 6.50
C ALA A 347 30.16 -7.70 7.24
N GLN A 348 30.05 -7.79 8.57
CA GLN A 348 30.94 -8.64 9.35
C GLN A 348 30.77 -10.10 8.93
N GLU A 349 31.88 -10.76 8.62
CA GLU A 349 31.93 -12.16 8.26
C GLU A 349 32.42 -13.01 9.44
N GLN A 350 31.85 -14.20 9.60
CA GLN A 350 32.19 -15.13 10.67
C GLN A 350 32.25 -16.56 10.14
N LEU A 351 33.03 -17.40 10.81
CA LEU A 351 33.11 -18.81 10.48
C LEU A 351 32.11 -19.62 11.30
N THR A 352 31.43 -20.56 10.64
CA THR A 352 30.60 -21.56 11.32
C THR A 352 30.53 -22.84 10.50
N THR A 353 29.87 -23.88 11.01
CA THR A 353 29.71 -25.18 10.36
C THR A 353 28.29 -25.36 9.85
N VAL A 354 28.14 -25.87 8.62
CA VAL A 354 26.85 -26.28 8.06
C VAL A 354 26.44 -27.62 8.67
N GLN A 355 25.36 -27.63 9.44
CA GLN A 355 24.82 -28.83 10.08
C GLN A 355 23.84 -29.59 9.19
N ALA A 356 23.06 -28.87 8.38
CA ALA A 356 22.11 -29.42 7.43
C ALA A 356 21.79 -28.39 6.34
N ILE A 357 21.17 -28.83 5.24
CA ILE A 357 20.59 -27.94 4.23
C ILE A 357 19.12 -28.32 4.08
N ASP A 358 18.25 -27.46 4.62
CA ASP A 358 16.80 -27.63 4.54
C ASP A 358 16.25 -26.91 3.32
N ILE A 359 15.11 -27.37 2.79
CA ILE A 359 14.43 -26.74 1.66
C ILE A 359 13.16 -26.06 2.15
N GLN A 360 13.12 -24.74 2.02
CA GLN A 360 11.93 -23.95 2.27
C GLN A 360 11.11 -23.80 0.99
N VAL A 361 9.80 -23.96 1.10
CA VAL A 361 8.87 -23.78 -0.03
C VAL A 361 8.13 -22.46 0.16
N GLY A 362 8.43 -21.48 -0.68
CA GLY A 362 7.80 -20.16 -0.66
C GLY A 362 6.37 -20.17 -1.21
N ARG A 363 5.70 -19.01 -1.10
CA ARG A 363 4.33 -18.78 -1.62
C ARG A 363 4.12 -19.25 -3.06
N THR A 364 5.02 -18.86 -3.96
CA THR A 364 4.92 -19.15 -5.40
C THR A 364 5.49 -20.54 -5.75
N GLY A 365 5.58 -21.41 -4.76
CA GLY A 365 6.19 -22.73 -4.88
C GLY A 365 7.71 -22.72 -4.96
N LYS A 366 8.40 -21.57 -4.99
CA LYS A 366 9.87 -21.51 -5.05
C LYS A 366 10.50 -22.33 -3.93
N LEU A 367 11.36 -23.29 -4.30
CA LEU A 367 12.20 -24.05 -3.38
C LEU A 367 13.50 -23.27 -3.13
N THR A 368 13.74 -22.88 -1.88
CA THR A 368 14.93 -22.14 -1.45
C THR A 368 15.76 -23.02 -0.50
N PRO A 369 17.02 -23.32 -0.84
CA PRO A 369 17.91 -24.04 0.06
C PRO A 369 18.41 -23.12 1.17
N VAL A 370 18.33 -23.59 2.41
CA VAL A 370 18.72 -22.85 3.61
C VAL A 370 19.68 -23.70 4.43
N ALA A 371 20.91 -23.21 4.61
CA ALA A 371 21.89 -23.85 5.46
C ALA A 371 21.51 -23.68 6.93
N LYS A 372 21.35 -24.79 7.64
CA LYS A 372 21.33 -24.83 9.11
C LYS A 372 22.76 -24.76 9.60
N LEU A 373 23.03 -23.80 10.48
CA LEU A 373 24.37 -23.49 10.92
C LEU A 373 24.50 -23.78 12.40
N ALA A 374 25.70 -24.21 12.83
CA ALA A 374 26.06 -24.11 14.24
C ALA A 374 25.89 -22.64 14.68
N PRO A 375 25.29 -22.35 15.85
CA PRO A 375 25.03 -20.99 16.28
C PRO A 375 26.31 -20.14 16.27
N VAL A 376 26.30 -19.03 15.53
CA VAL A 376 27.44 -18.12 15.39
C VAL A 376 26.98 -16.68 15.54
N PHE A 377 27.76 -15.84 16.22
CA PHE A 377 27.40 -14.43 16.44
C PHE A 377 27.96 -13.56 15.31
N VAL A 378 27.09 -12.97 14.49
CA VAL A 378 27.47 -12.19 13.29
C VAL A 378 26.74 -10.85 13.31
N GLY A 379 27.46 -9.74 13.26
CA GLY A 379 26.84 -8.40 13.19
C GLY A 379 25.78 -8.18 14.27
N GLY A 380 26.11 -8.52 15.52
CA GLY A 380 25.25 -8.27 16.66
C GLY A 380 24.09 -9.26 16.88
N VAL A 381 23.95 -10.35 16.10
CA VAL A 381 22.90 -11.37 16.31
C VAL A 381 23.45 -12.79 16.20
N THR A 382 22.87 -13.73 16.93
CA THR A 382 23.15 -15.16 16.72
C THR A 382 22.44 -15.65 15.47
N VAL A 383 23.23 -16.09 14.48
CA VAL A 383 22.78 -16.67 13.23
C VAL A 383 22.82 -18.20 13.35
N THR A 384 21.68 -18.84 13.06
CA THR A 384 21.55 -20.30 12.99
C THR A 384 21.06 -20.79 11.63
N ASN A 385 20.70 -19.87 10.73
CA ASN A 385 20.22 -20.15 9.39
C ASN A 385 20.84 -19.16 8.42
N ALA A 386 21.27 -19.61 7.24
CA ALA A 386 21.69 -18.73 6.15
C ALA A 386 21.14 -19.20 4.81
N THR A 387 20.71 -18.27 3.97
CA THR A 387 20.22 -18.60 2.63
C THR A 387 21.37 -19.06 1.72
N LEU A 388 21.08 -20.05 0.86
CA LEU A 388 21.92 -20.45 -0.27
C LEU A 388 21.34 -19.98 -1.62
N HIS A 389 20.29 -19.16 -1.59
CA HIS A 389 19.59 -18.56 -2.73
C HIS A 389 18.85 -19.56 -3.64
N ASN A 390 19.57 -20.45 -4.33
CA ASN A 390 19.02 -21.48 -5.23
C ASN A 390 20.02 -22.63 -5.46
N GLU A 391 19.66 -23.62 -6.29
CA GLU A 391 20.55 -24.77 -6.56
C GLU A 391 21.87 -24.34 -7.22
N ASP A 392 21.80 -23.46 -8.21
CA ASP A 392 22.98 -23.02 -8.98
C ASP A 392 23.99 -22.31 -8.08
N GLU A 393 23.52 -21.43 -7.21
CA GLU A 393 24.36 -20.70 -6.27
C GLU A 393 24.96 -21.60 -5.18
N ALA A 394 24.17 -22.55 -4.66
CA ALA A 394 24.65 -23.57 -3.72
C ALA A 394 25.76 -24.43 -4.33
N ARG A 395 25.62 -24.80 -5.62
CA ARG A 395 26.63 -25.55 -6.38
C ARG A 395 27.84 -24.71 -6.75
N ARG A 396 27.65 -23.45 -7.14
CA ARG A 396 28.73 -22.50 -7.47
C ARG A 396 29.65 -22.27 -6.27
N LYS A 397 29.07 -22.10 -5.08
CA LYS A 397 29.80 -22.01 -3.80
C LYS A 397 30.27 -23.37 -3.27
N ASP A 398 29.77 -24.45 -3.88
CA ASP A 398 29.98 -25.85 -3.50
C ASP A 398 29.73 -26.10 -2.01
N VAL A 399 28.63 -25.58 -1.45
CA VAL A 399 28.31 -25.75 -0.03
C VAL A 399 27.80 -27.15 0.25
N ARG A 400 28.38 -27.84 1.23
CA ARG A 400 28.00 -29.20 1.63
C ARG A 400 27.73 -29.28 3.13
N VAL A 401 26.95 -30.27 3.53
CA VAL A 401 26.73 -30.57 4.96
C VAL A 401 28.06 -30.99 5.59
N GLY A 402 28.39 -30.43 6.75
CA GLY A 402 29.65 -30.60 7.46
C GLY A 402 30.74 -29.58 7.11
N ASP A 403 30.56 -28.79 6.04
CA ASP A 403 31.56 -27.77 5.68
C ASP A 403 31.66 -26.66 6.72
N THR A 404 32.89 -26.14 6.90
CA THR A 404 33.10 -24.85 7.55
C THR A 404 32.89 -23.74 6.52
N VAL A 405 31.96 -22.83 6.79
CA VAL A 405 31.56 -21.75 5.87
C VAL A 405 31.82 -20.38 6.49
N ILE A 406 32.08 -19.41 5.62
CA ILE A 406 32.05 -18.00 5.95
C ILE A 406 30.62 -17.50 5.76
N VAL A 407 30.05 -16.93 6.81
CA VAL A 407 28.69 -16.38 6.83
C VAL A 407 28.73 -14.90 7.15
N ARG A 408 27.83 -14.14 6.52
CA ARG A 408 27.68 -12.70 6.77
C ARG A 408 26.21 -12.33 6.78
N ARG A 409 25.90 -11.13 7.28
CA ARG A 409 24.55 -10.57 7.18
C ARG A 409 24.47 -9.62 5.99
N ALA A 410 23.88 -10.05 4.89
CA ALA A 410 23.65 -9.20 3.73
C ALA A 410 22.75 -8.02 4.14
N GLY A 411 23.25 -6.80 3.90
CA GLY A 411 22.57 -5.55 4.26
C GLY A 411 22.24 -5.41 5.74
N ASP A 412 22.95 -6.11 6.64
CA ASP A 412 22.68 -6.21 8.09
C ASP A 412 21.29 -6.76 8.46
N VAL A 413 20.66 -7.54 7.58
CA VAL A 413 19.34 -8.15 7.84
C VAL A 413 19.37 -9.65 7.61
N ILE A 414 19.70 -10.12 6.40
CA ILE A 414 19.52 -11.52 5.99
C ILE A 414 20.87 -12.25 6.01
N PRO A 415 21.04 -13.30 6.83
CA PRO A 415 22.27 -14.08 6.79
C PRO A 415 22.41 -14.90 5.51
N GLU A 416 23.59 -14.90 4.91
CA GLU A 416 23.93 -15.69 3.73
C GLU A 416 25.30 -16.37 3.88
N VAL A 417 25.48 -17.50 3.19
CA VAL A 417 26.79 -18.14 3.06
C VAL A 417 27.58 -17.44 1.94
N VAL A 418 28.78 -16.95 2.27
CA VAL A 418 29.69 -16.26 1.35
C VAL A 418 30.52 -17.27 0.57
N SER A 419 31.21 -18.16 1.30
CA SER A 419 32.14 -19.13 0.72
C SER A 419 32.40 -20.29 1.69
N VAL A 420 33.00 -21.36 1.17
CA VAL A 420 33.42 -22.53 1.94
C VAL A 420 34.93 -22.48 2.21
N ARG A 421 35.34 -22.88 3.41
CA ARG A 421 36.75 -23.17 3.74
C ARG A 421 37.12 -24.57 3.25
N LEU A 422 37.50 -24.66 1.98
CA LEU A 422 37.84 -25.93 1.32
C LEU A 422 38.98 -26.68 2.01
N ASP A 423 39.90 -25.97 2.67
CA ASP A 423 40.99 -26.52 3.48
C ASP A 423 40.51 -27.34 4.69
N LYS A 424 39.26 -27.13 5.12
CA LYS A 424 38.64 -27.84 6.24
C LYS A 424 37.56 -28.84 5.82
N ARG A 425 37.43 -29.12 4.53
CA ARG A 425 36.38 -29.99 4.02
C ARG A 425 36.61 -31.45 4.42
N VAL A 426 35.56 -32.06 4.96
CA VAL A 426 35.55 -33.51 5.19
C VAL A 426 35.41 -34.24 3.85
N PRO A 427 36.30 -35.22 3.55
CA PRO A 427 36.20 -36.00 2.31
C PRO A 427 34.87 -36.75 2.20
N GLY A 428 34.32 -36.84 0.98
CA GLY A 428 33.13 -37.66 0.68
C GLY A 428 31.77 -37.00 0.93
N ALA A 429 31.71 -35.75 1.39
CA ALA A 429 30.44 -35.02 1.48
C ALA A 429 29.82 -34.85 0.07
N PRO A 430 28.54 -35.21 -0.17
CA PRO A 430 27.92 -35.07 -1.48
C PRO A 430 27.68 -33.60 -1.82
N GLN A 431 27.77 -33.26 -3.10
CA GLN A 431 27.39 -31.93 -3.59
C GLN A 431 25.87 -31.75 -3.45
N PHE A 432 25.44 -30.54 -3.08
CA PHE A 432 24.02 -30.23 -2.98
C PHE A 432 23.31 -30.39 -4.33
N SER A 433 22.10 -30.96 -4.29
CA SER A 433 21.19 -31.01 -5.42
C SER A 433 19.77 -30.76 -4.94
N MET A 434 18.98 -30.04 -5.74
CA MET A 434 17.59 -29.74 -5.37
C MET A 434 16.74 -31.01 -5.48
N PRO A 435 15.88 -31.31 -4.49
CA PRO A 435 14.96 -32.45 -4.61
C PRO A 435 14.02 -32.25 -5.79
N ARG A 436 13.71 -33.35 -6.49
CA ARG A 436 12.77 -33.38 -7.62
C ARG A 436 11.30 -33.44 -7.19
N GLN A 437 11.06 -33.61 -5.90
CA GLN A 437 9.74 -33.57 -5.28
C GLN A 437 9.73 -32.55 -4.15
N CYS A 438 8.61 -31.86 -4.01
CA CYS A 438 8.37 -30.91 -2.94
C CYS A 438 8.43 -31.64 -1.59
N PRO A 439 9.29 -31.22 -0.65
CA PRO A 439 9.40 -31.88 0.66
C PRO A 439 8.16 -31.69 1.54
N VAL A 440 7.23 -30.81 1.15
CA VAL A 440 6.02 -30.52 1.92
C VAL A 440 4.80 -31.29 1.41
N CYS A 441 4.61 -31.39 0.10
CA CYS A 441 3.39 -32.00 -0.47
C CYS A 441 3.66 -33.17 -1.43
N GLY A 442 4.93 -33.50 -1.69
CA GLY A 442 5.32 -34.60 -2.58
C GLY A 442 5.11 -34.32 -4.08
N SER A 443 4.46 -33.22 -4.47
CA SER A 443 4.30 -32.81 -5.86
C SER A 443 5.65 -32.56 -6.54
N ASP A 444 5.68 -32.63 -7.87
CA ASP A 444 6.92 -32.40 -8.62
C ASP A 444 7.51 -31.01 -8.35
N ALA A 445 8.83 -30.98 -8.21
CA ALA A 445 9.62 -29.76 -8.19
C ALA A 445 10.24 -29.59 -9.57
N VAL A 446 9.73 -28.63 -10.33
CA VAL A 446 10.11 -28.39 -11.72
C VAL A 446 10.89 -27.09 -11.81
N ARG A 447 11.93 -27.08 -12.64
CA ARG A 447 12.69 -25.90 -13.05
C ARG A 447 12.40 -25.68 -14.52
N GLU A 448 11.80 -24.54 -14.85
CA GLU A 448 11.49 -24.17 -16.23
C GLU A 448 12.76 -23.78 -17.00
N GLU A 449 12.73 -23.93 -18.32
CA GLU A 449 13.86 -23.61 -19.19
C GLU A 449 14.18 -22.11 -19.11
N GLY A 450 15.43 -21.78 -18.77
CA GLY A 450 15.86 -20.39 -18.57
C GLY A 450 15.69 -19.85 -17.13
N GLU A 451 14.96 -20.55 -16.25
CA GLU A 451 14.87 -20.16 -14.83
C GLU A 451 15.98 -20.78 -13.98
N ALA A 452 16.38 -20.08 -12.90
CA ALA A 452 17.34 -20.58 -11.91
C ALA A 452 16.66 -21.34 -10.75
N ASP A 453 15.38 -21.07 -10.50
CA ASP A 453 14.66 -21.56 -9.33
C ASP A 453 13.85 -22.82 -9.65
N TYR A 454 13.80 -23.77 -8.71
CA TYR A 454 12.82 -24.86 -8.75
C TYR A 454 11.53 -24.41 -8.09
N ARG A 455 10.40 -24.88 -8.61
CA ARG A 455 9.08 -24.57 -8.08
C ARG A 455 8.27 -25.84 -7.87
N CYS A 456 7.63 -25.92 -6.72
CA CYS A 456 6.61 -26.90 -6.42
C CYS A 456 5.38 -26.66 -7.30
N THR A 457 5.01 -27.65 -8.11
CA THR A 457 3.82 -27.63 -8.97
C THR A 457 2.52 -27.85 -8.19
N GLY A 458 2.62 -28.17 -6.90
CA GLY A 458 1.48 -28.51 -6.05
C GLY A 458 0.50 -27.36 -5.79
N GLY A 459 0.82 -26.11 -6.13
CA GLY A 459 -0.09 -24.96 -6.03
C GLY A 459 -0.92 -24.94 -4.73
N LEU A 460 -2.25 -24.89 -4.86
CA LEU A 460 -3.20 -24.92 -3.74
C LEU A 460 -3.24 -26.24 -2.95
N PHE A 461 -2.78 -27.34 -3.53
CA PHE A 461 -2.65 -28.61 -2.81
C PHE A 461 -1.47 -28.54 -1.82
N CYS A 462 -0.43 -27.75 -2.13
CA CYS A 462 0.72 -27.59 -1.25
C CYS A 462 0.39 -26.77 0.01
N ALA A 463 0.43 -27.41 1.18
CA ALA A 463 0.18 -26.75 2.45
C ALA A 463 1.13 -25.56 2.71
N ALA A 464 2.40 -25.64 2.30
CA ALA A 464 3.34 -24.52 2.43
C ALA A 464 2.93 -23.31 1.57
N GLN A 465 2.51 -23.54 0.33
CA GLN A 465 2.04 -22.44 -0.53
C GLN A 465 0.78 -21.81 0.03
N ARG A 466 -0.18 -22.60 0.55
CA ARG A 466 -1.38 -22.08 1.23
C ARG A 466 -1.04 -21.25 2.46
N LYS A 467 -0.21 -21.77 3.36
CA LYS A 467 0.23 -21.06 4.58
C LYS A 467 0.86 -19.71 4.22
N GLN A 468 1.77 -19.70 3.24
CA GLN A 468 2.43 -18.48 2.78
C GLN A 468 1.51 -17.53 2.01
N ALA A 469 0.51 -18.04 1.29
CA ALA A 469 -0.49 -17.21 0.62
C ALA A 469 -1.41 -16.50 1.63
N ILE A 470 -1.88 -17.22 2.65
CA ILE A 470 -2.69 -16.68 3.76
C ILE A 470 -1.87 -15.67 4.57
N TRP A 471 -0.61 -16.00 4.87
CA TRP A 471 0.32 -15.08 5.52
C TRP A 471 0.50 -13.80 4.73
N HIS A 472 0.76 -13.90 3.42
CA HIS A 472 0.88 -12.72 2.55
C HIS A 472 -0.41 -11.89 2.54
N PHE A 473 -1.56 -12.55 2.45
CA PHE A 473 -2.87 -11.90 2.46
C PHE A 473 -3.10 -11.09 3.75
N SER A 474 -2.63 -11.59 4.91
CA SER A 474 -2.82 -10.93 6.20
C SER A 474 -1.85 -9.77 6.50
N GLN A 475 -0.79 -9.60 5.70
CA GLN A 475 0.25 -8.59 5.95
C GLN A 475 -0.31 -7.16 6.01
N ARG A 476 0.39 -6.28 6.72
CA ARG A 476 0.04 -4.85 6.88
C ARG A 476 -0.13 -4.09 5.56
N THR A 477 0.68 -4.41 4.57
CA THR A 477 0.62 -3.83 3.21
C THR A 477 -0.47 -4.46 2.32
N ALA A 478 -0.99 -5.61 2.72
CA ALA A 478 -2.10 -6.33 2.09
C ALA A 478 -3.42 -6.04 2.83
N MET A 479 -4.10 -7.04 3.40
CA MET A 479 -5.39 -6.85 4.06
C MET A 479 -5.28 -6.39 5.53
N ASN A 480 -4.07 -6.35 6.11
CA ASN A 480 -3.81 -5.86 7.46
C ASN A 480 -4.68 -6.54 8.54
N ILE A 481 -4.54 -7.86 8.68
CA ILE A 481 -5.25 -8.66 9.68
C ILE A 481 -4.35 -8.85 10.90
N ASP A 482 -4.46 -7.95 11.87
CA ASP A 482 -3.70 -8.00 13.11
C ASP A 482 -4.07 -9.25 13.94
N GLY A 483 -3.05 -9.89 14.53
CA GLY A 483 -3.23 -11.11 15.34
C GLY A 483 -3.19 -12.43 14.56
N LEU A 484 -3.19 -12.40 13.22
CA LEU A 484 -3.05 -13.59 12.38
C LEU A 484 -1.57 -13.95 12.16
N GLY A 485 -0.95 -14.49 13.22
CA GLY A 485 0.47 -14.91 13.29
C GLY A 485 0.80 -16.23 12.56
N GLU A 486 2.09 -16.51 12.35
CA GLU A 486 2.56 -17.65 11.53
C GLU A 486 2.14 -18.97 12.18
N GLU A 487 2.29 -19.09 13.50
CA GLU A 487 1.85 -20.26 14.27
C GLU A 487 0.34 -20.49 14.20
N LEU A 488 -0.44 -19.40 14.16
CA LEU A 488 -1.89 -19.52 14.06
C LEU A 488 -2.30 -19.95 12.65
N ILE A 489 -1.71 -19.35 11.61
CA ILE A 489 -1.95 -19.76 10.22
C ILE A 489 -1.54 -21.23 10.02
N ASP A 490 -0.40 -21.63 10.57
CA ASP A 490 0.04 -23.03 10.59
C ASP A 490 -1.08 -23.93 11.10
N LYS A 491 -1.62 -23.60 12.29
CA LYS A 491 -2.67 -24.39 12.93
C LYS A 491 -3.98 -24.39 12.15
N LEU A 492 -4.39 -23.24 11.62
CA LEU A 492 -5.62 -23.09 10.83
C LEU A 492 -5.57 -23.90 9.52
N VAL A 493 -4.41 -23.94 8.86
CA VAL A 493 -4.23 -24.74 7.64
C VAL A 493 -4.10 -26.22 7.96
N GLU A 494 -3.41 -26.60 9.04
CA GLU A 494 -3.25 -27.99 9.48
C GLU A 494 -4.55 -28.63 9.91
N THR A 495 -5.40 -27.89 10.63
CA THR A 495 -6.74 -28.34 11.04
C THR A 495 -7.75 -28.31 9.87
N GLY A 496 -7.37 -27.73 8.73
CA GLY A 496 -8.24 -27.60 7.56
C GLY A 496 -9.34 -26.55 7.71
N LEU A 497 -9.31 -25.73 8.77
CA LEU A 497 -10.24 -24.62 9.01
C LEU A 497 -10.12 -23.54 7.93
N VAL A 498 -8.91 -23.33 7.41
CA VAL A 498 -8.63 -22.35 6.35
C VAL A 498 -7.89 -23.03 5.20
N LYS A 499 -8.48 -23.01 4.00
CA LYS A 499 -7.87 -23.55 2.78
C LYS A 499 -7.55 -22.45 1.78
N THR A 500 -8.36 -21.40 1.77
CA THR A 500 -8.20 -20.22 0.93
C THR A 500 -8.30 -18.95 1.77
N PRO A 501 -7.82 -17.80 1.28
CA PRO A 501 -8.02 -16.53 1.97
C PRO A 501 -9.49 -16.18 2.24
N ALA A 502 -10.42 -16.64 1.40
CA ALA A 502 -11.86 -16.43 1.59
C ALA A 502 -12.39 -17.10 2.87
N ASP A 503 -11.79 -18.22 3.28
CA ASP A 503 -12.24 -18.96 4.47
C ASP A 503 -11.95 -18.21 5.78
N LEU A 504 -11.01 -17.25 5.78
CA LEU A 504 -10.77 -16.39 6.95
C LEU A 504 -12.04 -15.65 7.37
N TYR A 505 -12.83 -15.19 6.41
CA TYR A 505 -14.07 -14.45 6.65
C TYR A 505 -15.25 -15.34 7.08
N LYS A 506 -15.05 -16.67 7.09
CA LYS A 506 -16.03 -17.68 7.54
C LYS A 506 -15.70 -18.23 8.93
N LEU A 507 -14.56 -17.85 9.51
CA LEU A 507 -14.14 -18.30 10.83
C LEU A 507 -15.10 -17.84 11.92
N ARG A 508 -15.40 -18.74 12.85
CA ARG A 508 -16.29 -18.48 13.97
C ARG A 508 -15.59 -18.63 15.31
N TYR A 509 -16.15 -17.99 16.33
CA TYR A 509 -15.61 -18.00 17.69
C TYR A 509 -15.42 -19.43 18.25
N ASP A 510 -16.40 -20.32 18.03
CA ASP A 510 -16.39 -21.72 18.49
C ASP A 510 -15.25 -22.55 17.91
N GLN A 511 -14.77 -22.20 16.72
CA GLN A 511 -13.68 -22.90 16.05
C GLN A 511 -12.29 -22.46 16.54
N LEU A 512 -12.20 -21.25 17.11
CA LEU A 512 -10.95 -20.62 17.51
C LEU A 512 -10.71 -20.68 19.01
N PHE A 513 -11.77 -20.59 19.81
CA PHE A 513 -11.67 -20.62 21.26
C PHE A 513 -11.14 -21.97 21.76
N GLY A 514 -10.11 -21.96 22.59
CA GLY A 514 -9.49 -23.19 23.09
C GLY A 514 -8.53 -23.86 22.10
N LEU A 515 -8.29 -23.25 20.92
CA LEU A 515 -7.33 -23.79 19.96
C LEU A 515 -5.91 -23.74 20.54
N GLN A 516 -5.27 -24.90 20.62
CA GLN A 516 -3.89 -25.03 21.11
C GLN A 516 -2.87 -24.77 19.99
N LEU A 517 -1.97 -23.83 20.25
CA LEU A 517 -0.79 -23.51 19.46
C LEU A 517 0.44 -24.23 20.04
N LYS A 518 1.60 -24.05 19.40
CA LYS A 518 2.87 -24.60 19.90
C LYS A 518 3.22 -23.97 21.27
N GLY A 519 3.92 -24.71 22.13
CA GLY A 519 4.45 -24.19 23.40
C GLY A 519 3.42 -23.96 24.52
N ASN A 520 2.35 -24.77 24.61
CA ASN A 520 1.27 -24.66 25.60
C ASN A 520 0.42 -23.37 25.52
N THR A 521 0.51 -22.61 24.43
CA THR A 521 -0.31 -21.41 24.23
C THR A 521 -1.70 -21.82 23.73
N THR A 522 -2.75 -21.34 24.40
CA THR A 522 -4.15 -21.60 24.01
C THR A 522 -4.85 -20.28 23.70
N LEU A 523 -5.59 -20.22 22.60
CA LEU A 523 -6.38 -19.03 22.26
C LEU A 523 -7.48 -18.80 23.29
N GLN A 524 -7.42 -17.64 23.95
CA GLN A 524 -8.38 -17.18 24.94
C GLN A 524 -9.40 -16.22 24.33
N HIS A 525 -10.49 -15.97 25.07
CA HIS A 525 -11.61 -15.12 24.63
C HIS A 525 -11.17 -13.79 24.01
N GLN A 526 -10.27 -13.05 24.68
CA GLN A 526 -9.83 -11.75 24.19
C GLN A 526 -9.05 -11.85 22.87
N SER A 527 -8.16 -12.83 22.74
CA SER A 527 -7.37 -13.05 21.52
C SER A 527 -8.26 -13.42 20.33
N VAL A 528 -9.25 -14.30 20.55
CA VAL A 528 -10.22 -14.68 19.52
C VAL A 528 -11.07 -13.49 19.09
N THR A 529 -11.57 -12.71 20.06
CA THR A 529 -12.37 -11.51 19.79
C THR A 529 -11.58 -10.48 18.99
N ASN A 530 -10.33 -10.22 19.39
CA ASN A 530 -9.45 -9.28 18.67
C ASN A 530 -9.18 -9.74 17.24
N LEU A 531 -8.94 -11.03 17.03
CA LEU A 531 -8.70 -11.59 15.70
C LEU A 531 -9.95 -11.48 14.81
N LEU A 532 -11.13 -11.87 15.31
CA LEU A 532 -12.37 -11.76 14.55
C LEU A 532 -12.70 -10.31 14.19
N ASN A 533 -12.47 -9.38 15.12
CA ASN A 533 -12.61 -7.94 14.85
C ASN A 533 -11.60 -7.45 13.80
N ALA A 534 -10.37 -7.96 13.81
CA ALA A 534 -9.37 -7.61 12.80
C ALA A 534 -9.74 -8.14 11.40
N ILE A 535 -10.26 -9.37 11.32
CA ILE A 535 -10.79 -9.97 10.08
C ILE A 535 -12.00 -9.17 9.57
N ASP A 536 -12.91 -8.79 10.46
CA ASP A 536 -14.09 -8.01 10.05
C ASP A 536 -13.69 -6.63 9.54
N LYS A 537 -12.78 -5.95 10.24
CA LYS A 537 -12.21 -4.66 9.83
C LYS A 537 -11.50 -4.74 8.47
N SER A 538 -10.82 -5.85 8.17
CA SER A 538 -10.09 -6.01 6.89
C SER A 538 -11.00 -6.13 5.67
N LYS A 539 -12.30 -6.40 5.86
CA LYS A 539 -13.28 -6.41 4.76
C LYS A 539 -13.34 -5.05 4.05
N HIS A 540 -13.11 -3.96 4.75
CA HIS A 540 -13.06 -2.62 4.17
C HIS A 540 -11.63 -2.29 3.75
N THR A 541 -11.31 -2.47 2.46
CA THR A 541 -9.95 -2.29 1.93
C THR A 541 -9.92 -1.38 0.70
N GLU A 542 -8.72 -1.07 0.20
CA GLU A 542 -8.51 -0.34 -1.06
C GLU A 542 -8.16 -1.32 -2.19
N LEU A 543 -8.59 -1.04 -3.42
CA LEU A 543 -8.33 -1.93 -4.57
C LEU A 543 -6.84 -2.29 -4.73
N ARG A 544 -5.92 -1.34 -4.51
CA ARG A 544 -4.46 -1.59 -4.59
C ARG A 544 -3.99 -2.66 -3.58
N LYS A 545 -4.54 -2.63 -2.37
CA LYS A 545 -4.19 -3.55 -1.29
C LYS A 545 -4.78 -4.92 -1.57
N PHE A 546 -6.01 -4.95 -2.08
CA PHE A 546 -6.67 -6.17 -2.52
C PHE A 546 -5.90 -6.87 -3.65
N ILE A 547 -5.55 -6.16 -4.73
CA ILE A 547 -4.75 -6.72 -5.84
C ILE A 547 -3.41 -7.26 -5.34
N PHE A 548 -2.74 -6.51 -4.45
CA PHE A 548 -1.49 -6.98 -3.85
C PHE A 548 -1.70 -8.23 -3.00
N ALA A 549 -2.76 -8.30 -2.20
CA ALA A 549 -3.09 -9.42 -1.32
C ALA A 549 -3.35 -10.73 -2.07
N LEU A 550 -3.83 -10.67 -3.33
CA LEU A 550 -4.05 -11.86 -4.17
C LEU A 550 -2.75 -12.61 -4.48
N GLY A 551 -1.59 -11.97 -4.34
CA GLY A 551 -0.29 -12.62 -4.52
C GLY A 551 0.00 -13.07 -5.95
N ILE A 552 -0.51 -12.33 -6.95
CA ILE A 552 -0.30 -12.59 -8.37
C ILE A 552 1.21 -12.60 -8.68
N PRO A 553 1.76 -13.61 -9.39
CA PRO A 553 3.17 -13.65 -9.73
C PRO A 553 3.65 -12.36 -10.43
N HIS A 554 4.84 -11.88 -10.07
CA HIS A 554 5.46 -10.63 -10.55
C HIS A 554 4.73 -9.32 -10.18
N VAL A 555 3.58 -9.38 -9.51
CA VAL A 555 2.84 -8.18 -9.09
C VAL A 555 3.25 -7.77 -7.68
N GLY A 556 4.19 -6.82 -7.59
CA GLY A 556 4.54 -6.14 -6.34
C GLY A 556 3.55 -5.05 -5.95
N GLU A 557 3.78 -4.40 -4.79
CA GLU A 557 2.92 -3.33 -4.26
C GLU A 557 2.77 -2.16 -5.25
N THR A 558 3.88 -1.76 -5.90
CA THR A 558 3.88 -0.68 -6.90
C THR A 558 3.05 -1.03 -8.12
N THR A 559 3.19 -2.26 -8.62
CA THR A 559 2.41 -2.76 -9.77
C THR A 559 0.93 -2.84 -9.41
N ALA A 560 0.59 -3.38 -8.24
CA ALA A 560 -0.78 -3.44 -7.76
C ALA A 560 -1.43 -2.05 -7.63
N LYS A 561 -0.68 -1.05 -7.13
CA LYS A 561 -1.13 0.35 -7.08
C LYS A 561 -1.43 0.91 -8.47
N LYS A 562 -0.52 0.71 -9.44
CA LYS A 562 -0.73 1.16 -10.82
C LYS A 562 -1.93 0.48 -11.46
N LEU A 563 -2.07 -0.83 -11.29
CA LEU A 563 -3.23 -1.58 -11.79
C LEU A 563 -4.53 -1.00 -11.19
N ALA A 564 -4.56 -0.74 -9.88
CA ALA A 564 -5.72 -0.13 -9.24
C ALA A 564 -6.03 1.28 -9.76
N GLU A 565 -5.01 2.13 -9.95
CA GLU A 565 -5.17 3.50 -10.46
C GLU A 565 -5.66 3.54 -11.91
N GLN A 566 -5.21 2.61 -12.76
CA GLN A 566 -5.50 2.59 -14.19
C GLN A 566 -6.82 1.90 -14.53
N PHE A 567 -7.11 0.77 -13.89
CA PHE A 567 -8.33 0.01 -14.16
C PHE A 567 -9.54 0.53 -13.37
N GLY A 568 -9.31 1.14 -12.20
CA GLY A 568 -10.36 1.67 -11.32
C GLY A 568 -11.19 0.59 -10.63
N GLU A 569 -11.52 -0.50 -11.33
CA GLU A 569 -12.32 -1.64 -10.86
C GLU A 569 -11.62 -2.97 -11.16
N LEU A 570 -11.80 -3.94 -10.26
CA LEU A 570 -11.17 -5.26 -10.39
C LEU A 570 -11.68 -6.04 -11.61
N TYR A 571 -12.94 -5.88 -11.99
CA TYR A 571 -13.53 -6.61 -13.12
C TYR A 571 -12.80 -6.30 -14.43
N CYS A 572 -12.42 -5.04 -14.65
CA CYS A 572 -11.69 -4.63 -15.84
C CYS A 572 -10.28 -5.25 -15.90
N LEU A 573 -9.66 -5.49 -14.74
CA LEU A 573 -8.37 -6.18 -14.65
C LEU A 573 -8.50 -7.69 -14.89
N ARG A 574 -9.59 -8.31 -14.41
CA ARG A 574 -9.85 -9.76 -14.49
C ARG A 574 -9.88 -10.30 -15.93
N ASP A 575 -10.35 -9.48 -16.87
CA ASP A 575 -10.50 -9.85 -18.28
C ASP A 575 -9.50 -9.13 -19.20
N ALA A 576 -8.48 -8.47 -18.64
CA ALA A 576 -7.44 -7.79 -19.42
C ALA A 576 -6.51 -8.79 -20.11
N SER A 577 -6.20 -8.58 -21.39
CA SER A 577 -5.21 -9.41 -22.08
C SER A 577 -3.78 -9.03 -21.70
N PRO A 578 -2.80 -9.94 -21.90
CA PRO A 578 -1.39 -9.62 -21.71
C PRO A 578 -0.96 -8.41 -22.52
N ALA A 579 -1.40 -8.30 -23.77
CA ALA A 579 -0.99 -7.21 -24.64
C ALA A 579 -1.50 -5.84 -24.18
N PHE A 580 -2.69 -5.78 -23.57
CA PHE A 580 -3.19 -4.55 -22.96
C PHE A 580 -2.43 -4.18 -21.69
N LEU A 581 -2.10 -5.18 -20.86
CA LEU A 581 -1.33 -4.99 -19.63
C LEU A 581 0.10 -4.49 -19.91
N GLU A 582 0.75 -4.95 -21.00
CA GLU A 582 2.08 -4.49 -21.44
C GLU A 582 2.13 -3.00 -21.81
N LEU A 583 0.99 -2.36 -22.05
CA LEU A 583 0.94 -0.92 -22.35
C LEU A 583 1.15 -0.04 -21.12
N LEU A 584 0.99 -0.63 -19.92
CA LEU A 584 1.17 0.06 -18.66
C LEU A 584 2.66 0.25 -18.38
N ASP A 585 3.02 1.46 -17.96
CA ASP A 585 4.39 1.77 -17.59
C ASP A 585 4.86 0.85 -16.45
N ASP A 586 6.02 0.21 -16.65
CA ASP A 586 6.64 -0.80 -15.77
C ASP A 586 5.90 -2.15 -15.65
N VAL A 587 5.00 -2.49 -16.60
CA VAL A 587 4.48 -3.85 -16.75
C VAL A 587 5.14 -4.51 -17.96
N GLY A 588 6.08 -5.43 -17.70
CA GLY A 588 6.72 -6.22 -18.75
C GLY A 588 5.87 -7.40 -19.20
N ARG A 589 6.23 -7.99 -20.35
CA ARG A 589 5.56 -9.15 -20.95
C ARG A 589 5.33 -10.32 -19.98
N GLU A 590 6.34 -10.69 -19.21
CA GLU A 590 6.23 -11.77 -18.22
C GLU A 590 5.18 -11.48 -17.14
N THR A 591 5.16 -10.24 -16.65
CA THR A 591 4.17 -9.79 -15.65
C THR A 591 2.77 -9.79 -16.24
N ALA A 592 2.61 -9.30 -17.47
CA ALA A 592 1.33 -9.27 -18.17
C ALA A 592 0.75 -10.67 -18.42
N ILE A 593 1.58 -11.61 -18.88
CA ILE A 593 1.20 -13.02 -19.05
C ILE A 593 0.80 -13.61 -17.70
N SER A 594 1.58 -13.38 -16.65
CA SER A 594 1.31 -13.90 -15.31
C SER A 594 -0.02 -13.41 -14.73
N ILE A 595 -0.34 -12.12 -14.90
CA ILE A 595 -1.62 -11.55 -14.48
C ILE A 595 -2.77 -12.23 -15.24
N SER A 596 -2.68 -12.31 -16.58
CA SER A 596 -3.72 -12.92 -17.39
C SER A 596 -3.92 -14.40 -17.05
N LEU A 597 -2.84 -15.17 -16.89
CA LEU A 597 -2.92 -16.59 -16.52
C LEU A 597 -3.55 -16.77 -15.15
N PHE A 598 -3.17 -15.95 -14.17
CA PHE A 598 -3.75 -15.99 -12.82
C PHE A 598 -5.27 -15.82 -12.86
N PHE A 599 -5.77 -14.81 -13.59
CA PHE A 599 -7.20 -14.58 -13.70
C PHE A 599 -7.92 -15.58 -14.61
N GLN A 600 -7.25 -16.27 -15.53
CA GLN A 600 -7.88 -17.33 -16.34
C GLN A 600 -8.12 -18.61 -15.55
N GLN A 601 -7.38 -18.86 -14.47
CA GLN A 601 -7.57 -20.02 -13.63
C GLN A 601 -8.90 -19.97 -12.87
N GLN A 602 -9.76 -20.98 -13.10
CA GLN A 602 -11.11 -21.03 -12.55
C GLN A 602 -11.14 -21.00 -11.01
N HIS A 603 -10.19 -21.66 -10.34
CA HIS A 603 -10.12 -21.66 -8.89
C HIS A 603 -9.80 -20.26 -8.32
N ASN A 604 -8.90 -19.49 -8.96
CA ASN A 604 -8.60 -18.13 -8.53
C ASN A 604 -9.83 -17.23 -8.70
N ARG A 605 -10.53 -17.38 -9.83
CA ARG A 605 -11.81 -16.70 -10.08
C ARG A 605 -12.81 -16.97 -8.95
N GLN A 606 -12.99 -18.22 -8.54
CA GLN A 606 -13.90 -18.60 -7.44
C GLN A 606 -13.50 -17.96 -6.11
N VAL A 607 -12.22 -18.04 -5.72
CA VAL A 607 -11.72 -17.43 -4.47
C VAL A 607 -11.92 -15.92 -4.50
N ILE A 608 -11.63 -15.27 -5.64
CA ILE A 608 -11.86 -13.82 -5.81
C ILE A 608 -13.35 -13.48 -5.67
N ASP A 609 -14.23 -14.25 -6.28
CA ASP A 609 -15.68 -14.00 -6.22
C ASP A 609 -16.21 -14.16 -4.79
N GLU A 610 -15.73 -15.16 -4.03
CA GLU A 610 -16.03 -15.30 -2.59
C GLU A 610 -15.48 -14.13 -1.75
N LEU A 611 -14.28 -13.66 -2.05
CA LEU A 611 -13.66 -12.53 -1.38
C LEU A 611 -14.43 -11.22 -1.66
N ILE A 612 -14.83 -10.97 -2.92
CA ILE A 612 -15.64 -9.81 -3.29
C ILE A 612 -17.00 -9.87 -2.59
N GLY A 613 -17.60 -11.06 -2.46
CA GLY A 613 -18.84 -11.22 -1.69
C GLY A 613 -18.70 -10.93 -0.19
N SER A 614 -17.47 -11.00 0.35
CA SER A 614 -17.19 -10.77 1.76
C SER A 614 -16.56 -9.41 2.08
N CYS A 615 -16.02 -8.71 1.08
CA CYS A 615 -15.22 -7.49 1.24
C CYS A 615 -15.85 -6.28 0.54
N GLU A 616 -15.78 -5.12 1.19
CA GLU A 616 -16.10 -3.83 0.59
C GLU A 616 -14.82 -3.16 0.07
N ILE A 617 -14.60 -3.27 -1.24
CA ILE A 617 -13.41 -2.73 -1.89
C ILE A 617 -13.66 -1.29 -2.32
N LYS A 618 -12.95 -0.34 -1.69
CA LYS A 618 -12.98 1.06 -2.09
C LYS A 618 -12.16 1.27 -3.36
N PHE A 619 -12.85 1.75 -4.40
CA PHE A 619 -12.23 2.17 -5.65
C PHE A 619 -11.63 3.56 -5.50
N ILE A 620 -10.41 3.74 -6.00
CA ILE A 620 -9.78 5.07 -6.04
C ILE A 620 -10.32 5.76 -7.30
N LYS A 621 -11.09 6.85 -7.13
CA LYS A 621 -11.34 7.77 -8.25
C LYS A 621 -10.00 8.35 -8.67
N SER A 622 -9.56 8.05 -9.89
CA SER A 622 -8.31 8.59 -10.45
C SER A 622 -8.26 10.11 -10.26
N THR A 623 -7.27 10.60 -9.53
CA THR A 623 -7.07 12.03 -9.21
C THR A 623 -6.31 12.78 -10.31
N LYS A 624 -5.70 12.05 -11.25
CA LYS A 624 -5.15 12.63 -12.48
C LYS A 624 -6.24 12.54 -13.54
N LYS A 625 -6.42 13.57 -14.36
CA LYS A 625 -6.98 13.37 -15.72
C LYS A 625 -6.19 12.20 -16.29
N ASN A 626 -6.82 11.03 -16.43
CA ASN A 626 -6.18 9.83 -16.96
C ASN A 626 -5.43 10.27 -18.20
N ASP A 627 -4.09 10.29 -18.14
CA ASP A 627 -3.30 10.43 -19.35
C ASP A 627 -3.64 9.13 -20.08
N PRO A 628 -4.38 9.20 -21.19
CA PRO A 628 -4.77 8.00 -21.90
C PRO A 628 -3.54 7.13 -22.08
N ILE A 629 -3.65 5.81 -21.90
CA ILE A 629 -2.64 4.89 -22.45
C ILE A 629 -2.34 5.43 -23.85
N LYS A 630 -1.14 5.98 -24.06
CA LYS A 630 -0.85 6.78 -25.25
C LYS A 630 -1.18 5.88 -26.43
N PHE A 631 -2.18 6.23 -27.22
CA PHE A 631 -2.70 5.41 -28.32
C PHE A 631 -1.58 5.04 -29.31
N GLU A 632 -0.54 5.86 -29.41
CA GLU A 632 0.73 5.57 -30.09
C GLU A 632 1.46 4.31 -29.58
N LYS A 633 1.43 4.01 -28.27
CA LYS A 633 2.04 2.80 -27.70
C LYS A 633 1.25 1.55 -28.07
N LEU A 634 -0.08 1.62 -28.05
CA LEU A 634 -0.98 0.54 -28.52
C LEU A 634 -0.71 0.21 -29.99
N LEU A 635 -0.52 1.24 -30.83
CA LEU A 635 -0.21 1.08 -32.25
C LEU A 635 1.23 0.60 -32.51
N LYS A 636 2.20 0.96 -31.67
CA LYS A 636 3.59 0.45 -31.75
C LYS A 636 3.73 -1.02 -31.32
N ALA A 637 2.87 -1.50 -30.42
CA ALA A 637 2.86 -2.89 -29.95
C ALA A 637 2.38 -3.88 -31.04
N ILE A 638 1.57 -3.42 -31.99
CA ILE A 638 1.22 -4.15 -33.22
C ILE A 638 2.46 -4.13 -34.13
N ARG A 639 3.27 -5.21 -34.10
CA ARG A 639 4.60 -5.22 -34.75
C ARG A 639 4.52 -5.15 -36.28
N GLN A 640 5.37 -4.33 -36.90
CA GLN A 640 5.60 -4.28 -38.36
C GLN A 640 6.09 -5.61 -38.96
N GLU A 641 6.68 -6.51 -38.16
CA GLU A 641 7.15 -7.82 -38.60
C GLU A 641 6.01 -8.81 -38.90
N GLU A 642 4.87 -8.72 -38.20
CA GLU A 642 3.71 -9.59 -38.44
C GLU A 642 3.12 -9.37 -39.84
N ILE A 643 3.13 -8.11 -40.30
CA ILE A 643 2.72 -7.71 -41.66
C ILE A 643 3.67 -8.29 -42.72
N LYS A 644 4.95 -8.48 -42.38
CA LYS A 644 5.97 -8.99 -43.29
C LYS A 644 5.92 -10.53 -43.38
N THR A 645 5.66 -11.20 -42.27
CA THR A 645 5.49 -12.66 -42.20
C THR A 645 4.23 -13.13 -42.93
N LEU A 646 3.14 -12.35 -42.85
CA LEU A 646 1.92 -12.60 -43.63
C LEU A 646 2.20 -12.54 -45.14
N LYS A 647 3.00 -11.57 -45.60
CA LYS A 647 3.40 -11.46 -47.01
C LYS A 647 4.26 -12.63 -47.52
N ASN A 648 5.17 -13.14 -46.69
CA ASN A 648 6.05 -14.26 -47.07
C ASN A 648 5.34 -15.62 -47.13
N ALA A 649 4.21 -15.77 -46.43
CA ALA A 649 3.37 -16.98 -46.48
C ALA A 649 2.47 -17.05 -47.74
N GLY A 650 2.70 -16.19 -48.74
CA GLY A 650 1.91 -16.11 -49.97
C GLY A 650 0.57 -15.39 -49.82
N LEU A 651 0.38 -14.65 -48.71
CA LEU A 651 -0.84 -13.86 -48.49
C LEU A 651 -0.56 -12.39 -48.86
N SER A 652 -1.22 -11.86 -49.89
CA SER A 652 -1.17 -10.43 -50.20
C SER A 652 -2.24 -9.67 -49.41
N ILE A 653 -1.89 -8.48 -48.94
CA ILE A 653 -2.85 -7.50 -48.41
C ILE A 653 -3.07 -6.48 -49.52
N GLU A 654 -4.16 -6.68 -50.26
CA GLU A 654 -4.70 -5.69 -51.19
C GLU A 654 -6.05 -5.23 -50.63
N ASP A 655 -6.25 -3.92 -50.63
CA ASP A 655 -7.48 -3.29 -50.11
C ASP A 655 -7.85 -3.74 -48.70
N GLY A 656 -6.84 -3.89 -47.84
CA GLY A 656 -7.04 -4.19 -46.41
C GLY A 656 -7.72 -5.53 -46.12
N SER A 657 -7.80 -6.45 -47.08
CA SER A 657 -8.42 -7.77 -46.90
C SER A 657 -7.43 -8.92 -47.15
N LEU A 658 -7.53 -9.99 -46.34
CA LEU A 658 -6.90 -11.29 -46.60
C LEU A 658 -7.88 -12.15 -47.38
N LYS A 659 -7.75 -12.25 -48.70
CA LYS A 659 -8.60 -13.14 -49.51
C LYS A 659 -8.07 -14.58 -49.49
N GLY A 660 -9.00 -15.55 -49.41
CA GLY A 660 -8.73 -16.97 -49.74
C GLY A 660 -8.90 -18.00 -48.63
N ILE A 661 -9.57 -17.68 -47.51
CA ILE A 661 -9.60 -18.55 -46.34
C ILE A 661 -11.02 -18.71 -45.78
N GLY A 662 -11.53 -19.96 -45.72
CA GLY A 662 -12.80 -20.30 -45.06
C GLY A 662 -12.70 -20.29 -43.53
N GLU A 663 -13.86 -20.11 -42.86
CA GLU A 663 -14.02 -19.82 -41.41
C GLU A 663 -13.09 -20.61 -40.47
N LYS A 664 -12.86 -21.91 -40.72
CA LYS A 664 -11.99 -22.75 -39.87
C LYS A 664 -10.52 -22.31 -39.79
N LYS A 665 -9.98 -21.71 -40.84
CA LYS A 665 -8.60 -21.17 -40.84
C LYS A 665 -8.57 -19.74 -40.27
N TYR A 666 -9.69 -19.03 -40.22
CA TYR A 666 -9.82 -17.70 -39.63
C TYR A 666 -9.79 -17.75 -38.09
N GLU A 667 -10.41 -18.77 -37.49
CA GLU A 667 -10.29 -19.08 -36.06
C GLU A 667 -8.86 -19.52 -35.67
N GLN A 668 -8.16 -20.20 -36.57
CA GLN A 668 -6.72 -20.49 -36.43
C GLN A 668 -5.89 -19.19 -36.42
N LEU A 669 -6.10 -18.30 -37.40
CA LEU A 669 -5.44 -16.99 -37.48
C LEU A 669 -5.71 -16.06 -36.27
N ALA A 670 -6.91 -16.11 -35.68
CA ALA A 670 -7.25 -15.34 -34.48
C ALA A 670 -6.61 -15.89 -33.19
N ASN A 671 -6.26 -17.18 -33.17
CA ASN A 671 -5.43 -17.77 -32.12
C ASN A 671 -3.94 -17.51 -32.34
N ASP A 672 -3.53 -17.31 -33.60
CA ASP A 672 -2.12 -17.17 -33.99
C ASP A 672 -1.63 -15.70 -34.02
N PHE A 673 -2.51 -14.67 -34.05
CA PHE A 673 -2.11 -13.24 -34.14
C PHE A 673 -2.81 -12.28 -33.14
N PRO A 674 -2.08 -11.38 -32.42
CA PRO A 674 -2.62 -10.57 -31.30
C PRO A 674 -3.57 -9.41 -31.68
N THR A 675 -3.47 -8.90 -32.91
CA THR A 675 -3.98 -7.57 -33.31
C THR A 675 -5.51 -7.42 -33.31
N PRO A 676 -6.33 -8.37 -33.83
CA PRO A 676 -7.80 -8.25 -33.81
C PRO A 676 -8.44 -8.40 -32.42
N LYS A 677 -7.73 -9.04 -31.49
CA LYS A 677 -8.16 -9.22 -30.09
C LYS A 677 -7.93 -7.93 -29.28
N LEU A 678 -6.75 -7.33 -29.42
CA LEU A 678 -6.38 -6.02 -28.86
C LEU A 678 -7.37 -4.90 -29.23
N LEU A 679 -7.81 -4.84 -30.48
CA LEU A 679 -8.78 -3.85 -30.96
C LEU A 679 -10.16 -4.00 -30.31
N ARG A 680 -10.66 -5.23 -30.13
CA ARG A 680 -11.94 -5.48 -29.44
C ARG A 680 -11.87 -5.13 -27.95
N GLU A 681 -10.77 -5.45 -27.29
CA GLU A 681 -10.56 -5.16 -25.87
C GLU A 681 -10.39 -3.66 -25.59
N ALA A 682 -9.68 -2.95 -26.47
CA ALA A 682 -9.57 -1.50 -26.40
C ALA A 682 -10.93 -0.80 -26.53
N VAL A 683 -11.82 -1.32 -27.39
CA VAL A 683 -13.19 -0.81 -27.56
C VAL A 683 -14.08 -1.15 -26.35
N ALA A 684 -13.97 -2.36 -25.80
CA ALA A 684 -14.71 -2.77 -24.61
C ALA A 684 -14.32 -1.94 -23.36
N PHE A 685 -13.02 -1.67 -23.18
CA PHE A 685 -12.49 -0.80 -22.13
C PHE A 685 -13.01 0.64 -22.24
N ASN A 686 -13.22 1.13 -23.47
CA ASN A 686 -13.62 2.51 -23.77
C ASN A 686 -15.09 2.83 -23.44
N SER A 687 -15.97 1.82 -23.44
CA SER A 687 -17.41 2.00 -23.15
C SER A 687 -17.74 2.31 -21.68
N LYS A 688 -16.78 2.17 -20.76
CA LYS A 688 -16.97 2.37 -19.30
C LYS A 688 -16.35 3.65 -18.73
N MET A 689 -15.67 4.50 -19.51
CA MET A 689 -15.05 5.77 -19.06
C MET A 689 -15.35 6.99 -19.97
N PRO A 690 -16.46 7.72 -19.77
CA PRO A 690 -16.95 8.78 -20.67
C PRO A 690 -16.00 9.99 -20.83
N GLU A 691 -15.16 10.27 -19.83
CA GLU A 691 -14.29 11.45 -19.85
C GLU A 691 -13.04 11.25 -20.73
N PHE A 692 -12.70 9.99 -21.02
CA PHE A 692 -11.67 9.60 -21.98
C PHE A 692 -12.13 9.83 -23.42
N TYR A 693 -13.42 9.58 -23.70
CA TYR A 693 -14.05 9.82 -25.00
C TYR A 693 -13.92 11.28 -25.44
N LYS A 694 -14.13 12.24 -24.53
CA LYS A 694 -13.97 13.68 -24.83
C LYS A 694 -12.53 14.09 -25.15
N ILE A 695 -11.55 13.44 -24.54
CA ILE A 695 -10.12 13.69 -24.79
C ILE A 695 -9.69 13.04 -26.11
N PHE A 696 -10.18 11.83 -26.39
CA PHE A 696 -9.99 11.10 -27.64
C PHE A 696 -10.59 11.84 -28.84
N GLU A 697 -11.82 12.31 -28.72
CA GLU A 697 -12.52 13.10 -29.73
C GLU A 697 -11.86 14.47 -29.99
N LYS A 698 -11.27 15.09 -28.95
CA LYS A 698 -10.52 16.34 -29.06
C LYS A 698 -9.18 16.15 -29.78
N LYS A 699 -8.49 15.03 -29.53
CA LYS A 699 -7.22 14.65 -30.17
C LYS A 699 -7.38 14.23 -31.64
N LEU A 700 -8.50 13.59 -31.99
CA LEU A 700 -8.86 13.20 -33.37
C LEU A 700 -9.08 14.40 -34.32
N ARG A 701 -9.25 15.61 -33.79
CA ARG A 701 -9.49 16.84 -34.57
C ARG A 701 -8.20 17.60 -34.96
N GLU A 702 -7.02 17.14 -34.54
CA GLU A 702 -5.71 17.74 -34.87
C GLU A 702 -5.20 17.24 -36.26
N GLU A 703 -4.59 18.14 -37.05
CA GLU A 703 -4.35 18.02 -38.51
C GLU A 703 -3.73 16.69 -39.03
N PRO A 704 -2.76 16.03 -38.37
CA PRO A 704 -2.22 14.74 -38.87
C PRO A 704 -3.23 13.58 -38.84
N TRP A 705 -4.33 13.74 -38.10
CA TRP A 705 -5.27 12.65 -37.77
C TRP A 705 -6.58 12.70 -38.57
N ARG A 706 -6.88 13.84 -39.23
CA ARG A 706 -8.04 13.97 -40.12
C ARG A 706 -7.96 13.02 -41.31
N THR A 707 -6.77 12.76 -41.85
CA THR A 707 -6.59 11.93 -43.04
C THR A 707 -6.75 10.44 -42.75
N ALA A 708 -6.31 9.97 -41.57
CA ALA A 708 -6.46 8.58 -41.15
C ALA A 708 -7.91 8.24 -40.78
N VAL A 709 -8.65 9.18 -40.18
CA VAL A 709 -10.09 9.02 -39.88
C VAL A 709 -10.92 9.05 -41.15
N LYS A 710 -10.60 9.95 -42.09
CA LYS A 710 -11.29 10.04 -43.37
C LYS A 710 -11.10 8.80 -44.26
N GLN A 711 -9.94 8.15 -44.18
CA GLN A 711 -9.69 6.84 -44.84
C GLN A 711 -10.44 5.67 -44.18
N VAL A 712 -10.86 5.80 -42.92
CA VAL A 712 -11.72 4.82 -42.24
C VAL A 712 -13.21 5.11 -42.52
N GLU A 713 -13.60 6.38 -42.63
CA GLU A 713 -14.96 6.83 -42.98
C GLU A 713 -15.32 6.55 -44.46
N ASP A 714 -14.39 6.77 -45.40
CA ASP A 714 -14.62 6.58 -46.84
C ASP A 714 -14.63 5.09 -47.28
N PHE A 715 -14.20 4.17 -46.40
CA PHE A 715 -14.36 2.71 -46.57
C PHE A 715 -15.68 2.16 -46.00
N GLY A 716 -16.65 3.04 -45.74
CA GLY A 716 -18.01 2.65 -45.35
C GLY A 716 -18.14 2.21 -43.90
N PHE A 717 -17.19 2.56 -43.03
CA PHE A 717 -17.44 2.54 -41.59
C PHE A 717 -18.20 3.80 -41.20
N VAL A 718 -19.53 3.74 -41.32
CA VAL A 718 -20.42 4.69 -40.64
C VAL A 718 -20.17 4.53 -39.14
N TRP A 719 -19.76 5.61 -38.47
CA TRP A 719 -19.80 5.70 -37.00
C TRP A 719 -21.27 5.70 -36.53
N ALA A 720 -21.86 4.52 -36.50
CA ALA A 720 -23.07 4.29 -35.75
C ALA A 720 -22.67 4.20 -34.28
N ALA A 721 -23.14 5.14 -33.46
CA ALA A 721 -23.30 4.89 -32.04
C ALA A 721 -23.90 3.49 -31.88
N ALA A 722 -23.20 2.60 -31.16
CA ALA A 722 -23.60 1.21 -30.98
C ALA A 722 -25.09 1.18 -30.59
N THR A 723 -25.99 0.68 -31.44
CA THR A 723 -26.26 -0.71 -31.82
C THR A 723 -27.41 -0.69 -32.85
N PRO A 724 -27.80 -1.78 -33.57
CA PRO A 724 -27.47 -3.20 -33.37
C PRO A 724 -27.19 -4.01 -34.68
N ASN A 725 -26.10 -4.78 -34.72
CA ASN A 725 -26.00 -5.93 -35.63
C ASN A 725 -26.04 -7.25 -34.84
N PHE A 726 -27.08 -7.38 -34.00
CA PHE A 726 -27.33 -8.56 -33.16
C PHE A 726 -28.46 -9.46 -33.70
N ILE A 727 -28.97 -9.18 -34.92
CA ILE A 727 -30.14 -9.90 -35.48
C ILE A 727 -29.80 -10.82 -36.68
N GLU A 728 -28.64 -10.70 -37.34
CA GLU A 728 -28.38 -11.54 -38.53
C GLU A 728 -27.88 -12.97 -38.25
N THR A 729 -27.53 -13.35 -37.01
CA THR A 729 -26.99 -14.70 -36.70
C THR A 729 -27.88 -15.63 -35.88
N LYS A 730 -29.18 -15.32 -35.70
CA LYS A 730 -30.15 -16.36 -35.32
C LYS A 730 -31.37 -16.33 -36.23
N LYS A 731 -31.43 -17.33 -37.12
CA LYS A 731 -32.65 -17.74 -37.82
C LYS A 731 -33.74 -18.05 -36.80
N MET A 732 -34.59 -17.07 -36.52
CA MET A 732 -36.00 -17.29 -36.24
C MET A 732 -36.75 -16.59 -37.37
N GLN A 733 -37.61 -17.32 -38.07
CA GLN A 733 -38.31 -16.87 -39.27
C GLN A 733 -39.18 -15.64 -38.97
N MET A 734 -38.70 -14.43 -39.29
CA MET A 734 -39.54 -13.23 -39.33
C MET A 734 -40.40 -13.25 -40.59
N SER A 735 -41.68 -12.91 -40.49
CA SER A 735 -42.56 -12.82 -41.66
C SER A 735 -42.21 -11.61 -42.55
N GLU A 736 -42.39 -11.76 -43.86
CA GLU A 736 -42.07 -10.74 -44.86
C GLU A 736 -42.92 -9.46 -44.71
N LYS A 737 -44.04 -9.58 -43.99
CA LYS A 737 -44.95 -8.47 -43.64
C LYS A 737 -44.32 -7.56 -42.56
N LEU A 738 -43.75 -8.13 -41.49
CA LEU A 738 -43.09 -7.36 -40.42
C LEU A 738 -41.84 -6.63 -40.92
N ARG A 739 -41.11 -7.28 -41.85
CA ARG A 739 -39.88 -6.74 -42.45
C ARG A 739 -40.17 -5.52 -43.34
N ARG A 740 -41.31 -5.50 -44.04
CA ARG A 740 -41.75 -4.33 -44.84
C ARG A 740 -42.21 -3.16 -43.97
N ILE A 741 -42.91 -3.43 -42.86
CA ILE A 741 -43.44 -2.40 -41.94
C ILE A 741 -42.31 -1.64 -41.23
N LEU A 742 -41.29 -2.34 -40.73
CA LEU A 742 -40.15 -1.71 -40.06
C LEU A 742 -39.27 -0.84 -40.99
N LEU A 743 -39.37 -1.05 -42.31
CA LEU A 743 -38.59 -0.33 -43.32
C LEU A 743 -39.34 0.85 -43.95
N SER A 744 -40.67 0.99 -43.77
CA SER A 744 -41.48 1.96 -44.54
C SER A 744 -41.64 3.35 -43.91
N LYS A 745 -41.12 3.60 -42.69
CA LYS A 745 -41.13 4.90 -41.98
C LYS A 745 -42.49 5.66 -42.01
N THR A 746 -43.61 4.96 -41.92
CA THR A 746 -44.97 5.54 -41.81
C THR A 746 -45.67 4.98 -40.58
N ASP A 747 -46.39 5.82 -39.83
CA ASP A 747 -47.04 5.44 -38.57
C ASP A 747 -48.20 4.46 -38.82
N MET A 748 -48.30 3.42 -37.98
CA MET A 748 -49.28 2.33 -38.12
C MET A 748 -50.66 2.73 -37.58
N THR A 749 -51.73 2.22 -38.19
CA THR A 749 -53.09 2.38 -37.67
C THR A 749 -53.45 1.22 -36.72
N ASP A 750 -54.41 1.43 -35.81
CA ASP A 750 -54.82 0.40 -34.82
C ASP A 750 -55.36 -0.89 -35.47
N ALA A 751 -55.83 -0.83 -36.71
CA ALA A 751 -56.23 -2.01 -37.48
C ALA A 751 -55.02 -2.85 -37.97
N ASP A 752 -53.87 -2.21 -38.20
CA ASP A 752 -52.62 -2.88 -38.60
C ASP A 752 -51.94 -3.58 -37.42
N ILE A 753 -52.04 -2.98 -36.23
CA ILE A 753 -51.47 -3.50 -34.97
C ILE A 753 -52.21 -4.77 -34.53
N ASN A 754 -53.54 -4.80 -34.67
CA ASN A 754 -54.38 -5.92 -34.26
C ASN A 754 -54.29 -7.16 -35.18
N GLN A 755 -53.55 -7.10 -36.29
CA GLN A 755 -53.32 -8.23 -37.19
C GLN A 755 -51.94 -8.88 -37.04
N LEU A 756 -51.09 -8.38 -36.13
CA LEU A 756 -49.78 -8.97 -35.83
C LEU A 756 -49.93 -10.13 -34.85
N SER A 757 -49.10 -11.17 -35.02
CA SER A 757 -49.06 -12.25 -34.03
C SER A 757 -48.40 -11.75 -32.72
N GLU A 758 -48.73 -12.38 -31.60
CA GLU A 758 -48.23 -11.98 -30.26
C GLU A 758 -46.70 -11.83 -30.23
N GLN A 759 -45.96 -12.78 -30.82
CA GLN A 759 -44.50 -12.72 -30.91
C GLN A 759 -43.97 -11.54 -31.76
N GLU A 760 -44.71 -11.12 -32.79
CA GLU A 760 -44.31 -10.04 -33.68
C GLU A 760 -44.58 -8.65 -33.08
N GLY A 761 -45.64 -8.52 -32.27
CA GLY A 761 -45.91 -7.30 -31.49
C GLY A 761 -44.84 -7.02 -30.43
N TRP A 762 -44.39 -8.07 -29.71
CA TRP A 762 -43.36 -7.96 -28.67
C TRP A 762 -42.01 -7.45 -29.17
N ALA A 763 -41.62 -7.84 -30.39
CA ALA A 763 -40.37 -7.39 -31.01
C ALA A 763 -40.39 -5.88 -31.35
N LEU A 764 -41.56 -5.31 -31.66
CA LEU A 764 -41.72 -3.89 -32.00
C LEU A 764 -41.64 -2.98 -30.76
N VAL A 765 -42.22 -3.43 -29.64
CA VAL A 765 -42.22 -2.71 -28.35
C VAL A 765 -40.82 -2.60 -27.77
N TYR A 766 -40.02 -3.68 -27.86
CA TYR A 766 -38.64 -3.69 -27.39
C TYR A 766 -37.75 -2.70 -28.17
N ALA A 767 -37.99 -2.55 -29.48
CA ALA A 767 -37.26 -1.62 -30.34
C ALA A 767 -37.57 -0.14 -30.01
N GLN A 768 -38.80 0.19 -29.59
CA GLN A 768 -39.16 1.55 -29.17
C GLN A 768 -38.75 1.88 -27.73
N GLY A 769 -38.61 0.87 -26.85
CA GLY A 769 -38.19 1.04 -25.46
C GLY A 769 -36.79 1.62 -25.27
N SER A 770 -35.87 1.38 -26.21
CA SER A 770 -34.46 1.81 -26.10
C SER A 770 -34.21 3.28 -26.48
N LEU A 771 -35.23 4.02 -26.95
CA LEU A 771 -35.12 5.45 -27.30
C LEU A 771 -35.50 6.42 -26.16
N LYS A 772 -36.00 5.92 -25.02
CA LYS A 772 -36.43 6.77 -23.88
C LYS A 772 -35.39 6.94 -22.77
N ALA A 773 -34.16 6.49 -22.93
CA ALA A 773 -33.05 6.72 -21.99
C ALA A 773 -32.38 8.11 -22.14
N ALA A 774 -33.11 9.09 -22.66
CA ALA A 774 -32.72 10.50 -22.70
C ALA A 774 -33.80 11.34 -22.01
N THR A 775 -33.72 11.48 -20.69
CA THR A 775 -33.98 12.72 -19.91
C THR A 775 -33.89 12.42 -18.41
N LYS A 776 -32.93 13.05 -17.73
CA LYS A 776 -32.99 13.32 -16.29
C LYS A 776 -34.19 14.24 -16.06
N ASP A 777 -35.39 13.69 -15.77
CA ASP A 777 -36.35 14.29 -14.81
C ASP A 777 -37.70 13.55 -14.58
N ASN A 778 -37.95 12.33 -15.09
CA ASN A 778 -39.24 11.65 -14.85
C ASN A 778 -39.11 10.32 -14.10
N ARG A 779 -39.22 10.36 -12.77
CA ARG A 779 -39.51 9.16 -11.95
C ARG A 779 -41.03 8.93 -11.96
N PHE A 780 -41.47 7.77 -12.44
CA PHE A 780 -42.88 7.35 -12.36
C PHE A 780 -43.37 7.41 -10.91
N GLN A 781 -44.53 8.04 -10.70
CA GLN A 781 -45.12 8.23 -9.38
C GLN A 781 -46.15 7.13 -9.08
N VAL A 782 -46.09 6.60 -7.85
CA VAL A 782 -47.03 5.60 -7.33
C VAL A 782 -47.62 6.03 -5.99
N CYS A 783 -48.91 5.77 -5.78
CA CYS A 783 -49.61 6.07 -4.53
C CYS A 783 -50.27 4.80 -4.01
N PHE A 784 -50.17 4.54 -2.70
CA PHE A 784 -50.78 3.39 -2.03
C PHE A 784 -52.00 3.81 -1.20
N THR A 785 -53.12 3.11 -1.35
CA THR A 785 -54.37 3.35 -0.58
C THR A 785 -55.04 2.05 -0.20
N GLY A 786 -55.69 1.98 0.98
CA GLY A 786 -56.43 0.79 1.42
C GLY A 786 -55.59 -0.35 2.02
N PHE A 787 -54.35 -0.07 2.44
CA PHE A 787 -53.43 -1.01 3.09
C PHE A 787 -53.16 -0.62 4.55
N GLY A 788 -52.85 -1.61 5.41
CA GLY A 788 -52.35 -1.36 6.77
C GLY A 788 -50.94 -0.75 6.77
N ASN A 789 -50.48 -0.21 7.91
CA ASN A 789 -49.18 0.47 7.99
C ASN A 789 -48.00 -0.44 7.59
N SER A 790 -47.97 -1.68 8.05
CA SER A 790 -46.90 -2.64 7.74
C SER A 790 -46.85 -3.00 6.25
N GLU A 791 -48.00 -3.18 5.62
CA GLU A 791 -48.06 -3.48 4.18
C GLU A 791 -47.70 -2.27 3.32
N LYS A 792 -48.02 -1.06 3.79
CA LYS A 792 -47.67 0.17 3.09
C LYS A 792 -46.17 0.43 3.13
N GLU A 793 -45.49 0.08 4.22
CA GLU A 793 -44.03 0.13 4.32
C GLU A 793 -43.37 -0.86 3.35
N GLU A 794 -43.85 -2.10 3.28
CA GLU A 794 -43.39 -3.13 2.32
C GLU A 794 -43.51 -2.64 0.87
N LEU A 795 -44.68 -2.10 0.50
CA LEU A 795 -44.96 -1.57 -0.83
C LEU A 795 -44.11 -0.34 -1.18
N THR A 796 -43.85 0.53 -0.19
CA THR A 796 -43.01 1.71 -0.37
C THR A 796 -41.56 1.31 -0.64
N LEU A 797 -41.04 0.35 0.13
CA LEU A 797 -39.68 -0.14 -0.04
C LEU A 797 -39.50 -0.82 -1.40
N ALA A 798 -40.45 -1.65 -1.83
CA ALA A 798 -40.41 -2.30 -3.14
C ALA A 798 -40.44 -1.27 -4.29
N ALA A 799 -41.27 -0.23 -4.17
CA ALA A 799 -41.34 0.86 -5.15
C ALA A 799 -40.03 1.66 -5.23
N GLU A 800 -39.41 1.97 -4.09
CA GLU A 800 -38.14 2.72 -4.04
C GLU A 800 -36.98 1.92 -4.61
N GLN A 801 -36.93 0.61 -4.33
CA GLN A 801 -35.96 -0.32 -4.92
C GLN A 801 -36.10 -0.42 -6.44
N ALA A 802 -37.33 -0.32 -6.96
CA ALA A 802 -37.62 -0.22 -8.38
C ALA A 802 -37.51 1.21 -8.95
N HIS A 803 -36.94 2.14 -8.18
CA HIS A 803 -36.73 3.55 -8.56
C HIS A 803 -38.00 4.37 -8.87
N LEU A 804 -39.17 3.94 -8.38
CA LEU A 804 -40.43 4.68 -8.44
C LEU A 804 -40.49 5.75 -7.34
N LYS A 805 -41.21 6.85 -7.59
CA LYS A 805 -41.43 7.92 -6.61
C LYS A 805 -42.76 7.71 -5.88
N VAL A 806 -42.71 7.39 -4.59
CA VAL A 806 -43.93 7.21 -3.79
C VAL A 806 -44.52 8.56 -3.39
N VAL A 807 -45.81 8.77 -3.63
CA VAL A 807 -46.55 10.00 -3.28
C VAL A 807 -47.78 9.68 -2.42
N SER A 808 -48.17 10.63 -1.57
CA SER A 808 -49.21 10.43 -0.55
C SER A 808 -50.64 10.71 -1.04
N SER A 809 -50.80 11.32 -2.22
CA SER A 809 -52.09 11.73 -2.80
C SER A 809 -52.15 11.52 -4.31
N VAL A 810 -53.37 11.35 -4.84
CA VAL A 810 -53.62 11.30 -6.29
C VAL A 810 -53.46 12.71 -6.90
N THR A 811 -52.40 12.87 -7.68
CA THR A 811 -52.01 14.07 -8.44
C THR A 811 -52.12 13.80 -9.94
N LYS A 812 -52.11 14.86 -10.77
CA LYS A 812 -52.19 14.71 -12.24
C LYS A 812 -50.99 13.95 -12.84
N ASP A 813 -49.85 14.00 -12.17
CA ASP A 813 -48.63 13.31 -12.60
C ASP A 813 -48.50 11.91 -11.97
N LEU A 814 -49.55 11.40 -11.32
CA LEU A 814 -49.57 10.04 -10.77
C LEU A 814 -49.84 9.03 -11.88
N GLN A 815 -48.93 8.06 -12.06
CA GLN A 815 -49.12 7.01 -13.08
C GLN A 815 -49.87 5.80 -12.54
N TYR A 816 -49.63 5.40 -11.28
CA TYR A 816 -50.26 4.22 -10.70
C TYR A 816 -50.85 4.49 -9.32
N LEU A 817 -52.13 4.12 -9.12
CA LEU A 817 -52.74 4.03 -7.79
C LEU A 817 -52.87 2.56 -7.43
N VAL A 818 -52.12 2.10 -6.43
CA VAL A 818 -52.24 0.73 -5.94
C VAL A 818 -53.27 0.72 -4.81
N ALA A 819 -54.34 -0.05 -5.00
CA ALA A 819 -55.51 -0.08 -4.13
C ALA A 819 -55.65 -1.43 -3.43
N GLY A 820 -55.63 -1.41 -2.10
CA GLY A 820 -55.95 -2.56 -1.25
C GLY A 820 -57.45 -2.65 -0.97
N GLU A 821 -57.86 -3.72 -0.29
CA GLU A 821 -59.27 -4.07 -0.06
C GLU A 821 -60.08 -2.98 0.65
N ASN A 822 -59.43 -2.10 1.44
CA ASN A 822 -60.07 -1.00 2.17
C ASN A 822 -59.82 0.39 1.53
N ALA A 823 -59.64 0.47 0.21
CA ALA A 823 -59.34 1.73 -0.47
C ALA A 823 -60.50 2.75 -0.37
N GLY A 824 -60.23 3.91 0.26
CA GLY A 824 -61.24 4.96 0.44
C GLY A 824 -61.79 5.50 -0.89
N PRO A 825 -63.13 5.70 -1.01
CA PRO A 825 -63.79 5.98 -2.29
C PRO A 825 -63.37 7.32 -2.92
N ALA A 826 -62.91 8.28 -2.12
CA ALA A 826 -62.46 9.59 -2.61
C ALA A 826 -61.20 9.52 -3.49
N LYS A 827 -60.24 8.63 -3.17
CA LYS A 827 -59.01 8.48 -3.98
C LYS A 827 -59.24 7.67 -5.25
N LEU A 828 -60.10 6.65 -5.18
CA LEU A 828 -60.50 5.86 -6.35
C LEU A 828 -61.28 6.70 -7.36
N LYS A 829 -62.26 7.49 -6.88
CA LYS A 829 -63.03 8.40 -7.75
C LYS A 829 -62.13 9.45 -8.42
N LYS A 830 -61.20 10.04 -7.65
CA LYS A 830 -60.25 11.02 -8.17
C LYS A 830 -59.26 10.42 -9.18
N ALA A 831 -58.83 9.17 -8.99
CA ALA A 831 -58.01 8.45 -9.96
C ALA A 831 -58.79 8.14 -11.25
N GLN A 832 -60.06 7.74 -11.15
CA GLN A 832 -60.93 7.52 -12.32
C GLN A 832 -61.16 8.81 -13.12
N GLU A 833 -61.45 9.93 -12.43
CA GLU A 833 -61.62 11.24 -13.08
C GLU A 833 -60.35 11.74 -13.79
N GLN A 834 -59.17 11.31 -13.33
CA GLN A 834 -57.86 11.69 -13.89
C GLN A 834 -57.27 10.63 -14.85
N GLY A 835 -57.95 9.50 -15.06
CA GLY A 835 -57.47 8.41 -15.91
C GLY A 835 -56.25 7.67 -15.36
N THR A 836 -55.95 7.77 -14.05
CA THR A 836 -54.84 7.06 -13.42
C THR A 836 -55.13 5.56 -13.34
N LYS A 837 -54.20 4.70 -13.79
CA LYS A 837 -54.37 3.24 -13.77
C LYS A 837 -54.35 2.72 -12.32
N VAL A 838 -55.41 2.01 -11.93
CA VAL A 838 -55.56 1.43 -10.59
C VAL A 838 -55.12 -0.02 -10.61
N LEU A 839 -54.22 -0.42 -9.70
CA LEU A 839 -53.63 -1.75 -9.63
C LEU A 839 -53.95 -2.44 -8.31
N SER A 840 -54.08 -3.76 -8.33
CA SER A 840 -54.08 -4.56 -7.10
C SER A 840 -52.65 -4.70 -6.54
N LYS A 841 -52.51 -5.17 -5.29
CA LYS A 841 -51.19 -5.48 -4.69
C LYS A 841 -50.42 -6.49 -5.55
N ALA A 842 -51.10 -7.52 -6.06
CA ALA A 842 -50.49 -8.58 -6.85
C ALA A 842 -50.00 -8.07 -8.22
N ASP A 843 -50.84 -7.29 -8.92
CA ASP A 843 -50.47 -6.72 -10.22
C ASP A 843 -49.32 -5.73 -10.09
N PHE A 844 -49.22 -5.03 -8.96
CA PHE A 844 -48.12 -4.13 -8.70
C PHE A 844 -46.78 -4.88 -8.54
N PHE A 845 -46.74 -5.99 -7.81
CA PHE A 845 -45.51 -6.79 -7.69
C PHE A 845 -45.17 -7.52 -8.99
N GLU A 846 -46.17 -8.05 -9.71
CA GLU A 846 -45.95 -8.62 -11.04
C GLU A 846 -45.38 -7.56 -11.99
N PHE A 847 -45.86 -6.32 -11.92
CA PHE A 847 -45.30 -5.19 -12.66
C PHE A 847 -43.86 -4.85 -12.27
N LEU A 848 -43.51 -4.90 -10.98
CA LEU A 848 -42.13 -4.65 -10.55
C LEU A 848 -41.16 -5.75 -11.02
N GLU A 849 -41.64 -6.99 -11.10
CA GLU A 849 -40.81 -8.14 -11.53
C GLU A 849 -40.71 -8.27 -13.05
N THR A 850 -41.80 -8.01 -13.76
CA THR A 850 -41.91 -8.28 -15.21
C THR A 850 -41.82 -7.00 -16.05
N GLY A 851 -42.09 -5.83 -15.47
CA GLY A 851 -42.23 -4.56 -16.19
C GLY A 851 -43.53 -4.42 -16.98
N GLU A 852 -44.42 -5.41 -16.92
CA GLU A 852 -45.68 -5.47 -17.68
C GLU A 852 -46.89 -5.38 -16.75
N LEU A 853 -47.98 -4.77 -17.23
CA LEU A 853 -49.26 -4.73 -16.51
C LEU A 853 -50.29 -5.48 -17.32
N LYS A 854 -50.87 -6.55 -16.73
CA LYS A 854 -52.01 -7.25 -17.32
C LYS A 854 -53.22 -6.33 -17.53
#